data_AF-A0A815WVD5-F1
#
_entry.id   AF-A0A815WVD5-F1
#
_cell.length_a   1.000
_cell.length_b   1.000
_cell.length_c   1.000
_cell.angle_alpha   90.00
_cell.angle_beta   90.00
_cell.angle_gamma   90.00
#
_symmetry.space_group_name_H-M   'P 1'
#
loop_
_entity.id
_entity.type
_entity.pdbx_description
1 polymer ?
#
loop_
_entity_poly.entity_id
_entity_poly.type
_entity_poly.pdbx_seq_one_letter_code
_entity_poly.pdbx_strand_id
1 'polypeptide(L)'
;MLSSLKNYFRKVNIYYSDSNLTLEQRDHENRSNIIATRIFLIVLIITLIIFILAFQLSFRTTTVTVSNPTQEQFENLPFTTYCPCSRISISYDQFTSINVRFHQVCSSDFISDRWIQTIFTGSNTTYFYLKDFRTYGSAAFQALASFCHLSKTSALQSVTLFNQMSFISPETLTQSVFQSQIDASIEQFQLTTPNEFKIQLNLVQAITTHSKLQSGVQTNSRLNYFLTDNQQFTVTRASFRYVSISGNYCYCTVDFNCQLPSVIYNLYGAATQLTVNSNPKILMRINRFKLGCLPVNAILLSTLECFYNQTCLNQLISFFPTNEKFLAMNFSEQSRFAINSTVQMIVDELMIEKWITNISYDKYFKQCAPNLCTYTKNEKYTFTFILRKIISLLGGFTLVLGFIIRLIVGFIRRLPRTEPITLCQRINYLFRKIWTKLNMFKYHESNEHEERYQRLSTRLYIFILIITLSILSVYILIEKGIHRITILKPTENQYKHFQQSYSNKSICPCSSITMTYANFITIQPYYHQVCSSDLVSSQWIQYNAKTTTGLAYAILDYRLNSQPQFQLLAMFCQHQAQQIVDNGIKTFLQTQFVSSQIDSQDLFESKINLSISDWQLLMLNRYLRPINIIRTIAQGNLLMNSGLNYKFSTTNSTYRSIKILTTNYSNCLCALSSQCMQIMDIYTQNSSTSPFIRTLRIRNFYIGCSSVESLLNSTLETFYNRSAMLEIDQYLYAPLGSSFNFSALNPTLSLPNETVETIVNRLMIDSWSLNISFSSYYQACAPLSCTIEYIGKNNILDVITSIIGIFGGLSLGLKLFFILILRSSEKIRNNLSFIAMKTVIKNLFICYNQQQMITRLQIFFLTISLYSMGLSMGRGTVGSDEERFKVFDRSIELGCTFFDSADIYGDSEDLLGKYFKKYPEQRKKVFLATKFANIISADLKTVSIRGDVEYVRRANEKSLKRLGLDYVDLYYAHRIDKTVPIEETVGAMKELVNAGKVKYLGLSECSSDTLRRAYAVHPIACVQIEYSPFSLDIERDEIGLLKTCRELGVAIVCYSPLGRGVLSGQIKSPDDLEEGDFRKMLPRFSKENFPKNLVLVNQLTALAKEKDCTTGQLTLAWILAQGDDFIPIPGTSK
;
A
#
# COMPACT_ATOMS: atom_id res chain seq x y z
N MET A 1 6.59 65.66 -16.94
CA MET A 1 7.20 64.56 -17.72
C MET A 1 6.29 64.06 -18.85
N LEU A 2 5.14 63.42 -18.56
CA LEU A 2 4.22 62.84 -19.57
C LEU A 2 3.79 63.81 -20.71
N SER A 3 3.55 65.08 -20.41
CA SER A 3 3.24 66.12 -21.41
C SER A 3 4.36 66.34 -22.43
N SER A 4 5.63 66.20 -22.01
CA SER A 4 6.79 66.34 -22.88
C SER A 4 6.89 65.17 -23.86
N LEU A 5 6.76 63.91 -23.40
CA LEU A 5 6.67 62.74 -24.29
C LEU A 5 5.51 62.86 -25.28
N LYS A 6 4.33 63.31 -24.83
CA LYS A 6 3.14 63.48 -25.67
C LYS A 6 3.32 64.55 -26.76
N ASN A 7 4.16 65.57 -26.52
CA ASN A 7 4.57 66.54 -27.54
C ASN A 7 5.71 66.02 -28.43
N TYR A 8 6.63 65.22 -27.90
CA TYR A 8 7.69 64.57 -28.67
C TYR A 8 7.11 63.64 -29.74
N PHE A 9 6.29 62.64 -29.36
CA PHE A 9 5.58 61.76 -30.29
C PHE A 9 4.54 62.47 -31.19
N ARG A 10 4.18 63.72 -30.88
CA ARG A 10 3.40 64.56 -31.81
C ARG A 10 4.23 65.12 -32.96
N LYS A 11 5.53 65.38 -32.75
CA LYS A 11 6.46 65.97 -33.72
C LYS A 11 7.45 64.97 -34.35
N VAL A 12 7.65 63.78 -33.77
CA VAL A 12 8.48 62.72 -34.38
C VAL A 12 7.94 62.38 -35.77
N ASN A 13 8.81 62.57 -36.76
CA ASN A 13 8.60 62.20 -38.15
C ASN A 13 9.87 61.51 -38.66
N ILE A 14 9.75 60.26 -39.11
CA ILE A 14 10.86 59.44 -39.61
C ILE A 14 11.01 59.60 -41.14
N TYR A 15 9.99 60.16 -41.81
CA TYR A 15 9.98 60.35 -43.26
C TYR A 15 10.16 61.82 -43.62
N TYR A 16 11.29 62.15 -44.25
CA TYR A 16 11.66 63.52 -44.56
C TYR A 16 10.58 64.23 -45.40
N SER A 17 10.20 65.43 -44.98
CA SER A 17 9.47 66.38 -45.81
C SER A 17 10.46 67.24 -46.58
N ASP A 18 10.21 67.42 -47.88
CA ASP A 18 11.17 67.99 -48.82
C ASP A 18 11.09 69.55 -48.84
N SER A 19 12.03 70.24 -49.50
CA SER A 19 12.23 71.70 -49.42
C SER A 19 11.33 72.58 -50.33
N ASN A 20 11.20 72.30 -51.63
CA ASN A 20 10.62 73.22 -52.63
C ASN A 20 9.06 73.35 -52.76
N LEU A 21 8.25 72.79 -51.84
CA LEU A 21 6.80 73.05 -51.73
C LEU A 21 6.53 74.40 -51.04
N THR A 22 5.36 75.00 -51.28
CA THR A 22 4.92 76.19 -50.53
C THR A 22 4.52 75.84 -49.08
N LEU A 23 4.35 76.87 -48.24
CA LEU A 23 4.13 76.71 -46.79
C LEU A 23 2.97 75.79 -46.40
N GLU A 24 1.79 75.94 -46.99
CA GLU A 24 0.63 75.07 -46.71
C GLU A 24 0.87 73.62 -47.14
N GLN A 25 1.51 73.45 -48.30
CA GLN A 25 1.76 72.14 -48.90
C GLN A 25 2.79 71.36 -48.08
N ARG A 26 3.84 72.03 -47.60
CA ARG A 26 4.84 71.46 -46.67
C ARG A 26 4.22 71.05 -45.34
N ASP A 27 3.24 71.80 -44.83
CA ASP A 27 2.54 71.44 -43.58
C ASP A 27 1.59 70.23 -43.78
N HIS A 28 0.93 70.12 -44.93
CA HIS A 28 0.14 68.92 -45.27
C HIS A 28 1.03 67.68 -45.47
N GLU A 29 2.18 67.81 -46.13
CA GLU A 29 3.16 66.72 -46.28
C GLU A 29 3.72 66.26 -44.93
N ASN A 30 4.10 67.20 -44.05
CA ASN A 30 4.51 66.86 -42.68
C ASN A 30 3.41 66.13 -41.90
N ARG A 31 2.14 66.57 -42.00
CA ARG A 31 1.01 65.87 -41.35
C ARG A 31 0.87 64.44 -41.89
N SER A 32 0.98 64.23 -43.20
CA SER A 32 0.96 62.90 -43.81
C SER A 32 2.15 62.03 -43.40
N ASN A 33 3.37 62.57 -43.36
CA ASN A 33 4.57 61.83 -42.98
C ASN A 33 4.62 61.51 -41.48
N ILE A 34 4.06 62.37 -40.62
CA ILE A 34 3.81 62.09 -39.20
C ILE A 34 2.75 60.97 -39.02
N ILE A 35 1.73 60.90 -39.89
CA ILE A 35 0.75 59.80 -39.89
C ILE A 35 1.41 58.49 -40.38
N ALA A 36 2.18 58.53 -41.46
CA ALA A 36 2.94 57.37 -41.96
C ALA A 36 3.95 56.86 -40.92
N THR A 37 4.65 57.77 -40.23
CA THR A 37 5.52 57.48 -39.07
C THR A 37 4.76 56.72 -37.98
N ARG A 38 3.55 57.17 -37.62
CA ARG A 38 2.72 56.50 -36.62
C ARG A 38 2.22 55.14 -37.10
N ILE A 39 1.83 55.00 -38.37
CA ILE A 39 1.41 53.72 -38.94
C ILE A 39 2.59 52.73 -38.98
N PHE A 40 3.79 53.17 -39.38
CA PHE A 40 5.00 52.36 -39.34
C PHE A 40 5.33 51.92 -37.91
N LEU A 41 5.32 52.83 -36.93
CA LEU A 41 5.55 52.49 -35.52
C LEU A 41 4.46 51.55 -34.98
N ILE A 42 3.19 51.73 -35.34
CA ILE A 42 2.08 50.84 -34.95
C ILE A 42 2.27 49.44 -35.56
N VAL A 43 2.62 49.34 -36.84
CA VAL A 43 2.88 48.04 -37.51
C VAL A 43 4.13 47.36 -36.96
N LEU A 44 5.19 48.12 -36.65
CA LEU A 44 6.40 47.62 -36.00
C LEU A 44 6.10 47.11 -34.58
N ILE A 45 5.31 47.85 -33.80
CA ILE A 45 4.85 47.44 -32.47
C ILE A 45 3.95 46.20 -32.55
N ILE A 46 3.01 46.14 -33.51
CA ILE A 46 2.15 44.97 -33.71
C ILE A 46 2.96 43.73 -34.12
N THR A 47 3.94 43.86 -35.03
CA THR A 47 4.81 42.75 -35.42
C THR A 47 5.74 42.30 -34.29
N LEU A 48 6.26 43.24 -33.48
CA LEU A 48 7.00 42.90 -32.25
C LEU A 48 6.10 42.20 -31.23
N ILE A 49 4.87 42.67 -31.01
CA ILE A 49 3.89 42.02 -30.11
C ILE A 49 3.56 40.60 -30.61
N ILE A 50 3.32 40.41 -31.91
CA ILE A 50 3.08 39.08 -32.50
C ILE A 50 4.31 38.17 -32.31
N PHE A 51 5.53 38.69 -32.48
CA PHE A 51 6.75 37.92 -32.28
C PHE A 51 6.98 37.57 -30.80
N ILE A 52 6.73 38.51 -29.88
CA ILE A 52 6.79 38.29 -28.43
C ILE A 52 5.75 37.24 -28.00
N LEU A 53 4.51 37.33 -28.47
CA LEU A 53 3.46 36.33 -28.21
C LEU A 53 3.85 34.96 -28.76
N ALA A 54 4.37 34.88 -29.98
CA ALA A 54 4.86 33.62 -30.56
C ALA A 54 6.03 33.02 -29.77
N PHE A 55 6.92 33.84 -29.22
CA PHE A 55 8.07 33.40 -28.42
C PHE A 55 7.69 33.04 -26.97
N GLN A 56 6.65 33.66 -26.41
CA GLN A 56 6.02 33.26 -25.13
C GLN A 56 5.18 31.98 -25.25
N LEU A 57 4.75 31.63 -26.45
CA LEU A 57 4.11 30.34 -26.78
C LEU A 57 5.12 29.22 -27.08
N SER A 58 6.43 29.52 -27.03
CA SER A 58 7.48 28.51 -27.08
C SER A 58 7.77 27.98 -25.67
N PHE A 59 7.61 26.67 -25.48
CA PHE A 59 7.92 25.98 -24.22
C PHE A 59 9.38 25.56 -24.18
N ARG A 60 10.01 25.65 -23.00
CA ARG A 60 11.38 25.17 -22.78
C ARG A 60 11.46 24.39 -21.47
N THR A 61 12.07 23.21 -21.51
CA THR A 61 12.38 22.48 -20.28
C THR A 61 13.54 23.15 -19.57
N THR A 62 13.38 23.42 -18.28
CA THR A 62 14.41 23.99 -17.39
C THR A 62 14.55 23.11 -16.16
N THR A 63 15.75 22.61 -15.93
CA THR A 63 16.09 21.90 -14.69
C THR A 63 16.15 22.90 -13.55
N VAL A 64 15.27 22.76 -12.56
CA VAL A 64 15.27 23.55 -11.33
C VAL A 64 15.85 22.67 -10.22
N THR A 65 16.84 23.21 -9.51
CA THR A 65 17.41 22.57 -8.32
C THR A 65 16.97 23.35 -7.10
N VAL A 66 16.18 22.73 -6.21
CA VAL A 66 15.76 23.30 -4.94
C VAL A 66 16.67 22.74 -3.85
N SER A 67 17.55 23.58 -3.30
CA SER A 67 18.42 23.23 -2.16
C SER A 67 17.63 23.29 -0.84
N ASN A 68 17.75 22.26 0.00
CA ASN A 68 17.06 22.12 1.29
C ASN A 68 15.55 22.46 1.25
N PRO A 69 14.74 21.78 0.41
CA PRO A 69 13.28 22.01 0.36
C PRO A 69 12.59 21.71 1.68
N THR A 70 11.55 22.48 2.00
CA THR A 70 10.63 22.17 3.11
C THR A 70 9.67 21.03 2.73
N GLN A 71 9.02 20.41 3.71
CA GLN A 71 8.01 19.37 3.49
C GLN A 71 6.91 19.84 2.52
N GLU A 72 6.30 20.99 2.81
CA GLU A 72 5.29 21.63 1.96
C GLU A 72 5.83 21.92 0.53
N GLN A 73 7.10 22.34 0.41
CA GLN A 73 7.72 22.52 -0.91
C GLN A 73 7.87 21.20 -1.66
N PHE A 74 8.19 20.10 -0.97
CA PHE A 74 8.34 18.76 -1.55
C PHE A 74 7.01 18.13 -2.00
N GLU A 75 5.97 18.24 -1.18
CA GLU A 75 4.62 17.73 -1.48
C GLU A 75 4.03 18.39 -2.73
N ASN A 76 4.43 19.64 -3.03
CA ASN A 76 4.04 20.37 -4.23
C ASN A 76 4.92 20.10 -5.48
N LEU A 77 5.86 19.15 -5.45
CA LEU A 77 6.76 18.87 -6.58
C LEU A 77 6.14 17.90 -7.60
N PRO A 78 6.23 18.18 -8.92
CA PRO A 78 5.70 17.28 -9.94
C PRO A 78 6.58 16.03 -10.13
N PHE A 79 6.18 14.91 -9.52
CA PHE A 79 6.91 13.65 -9.57
C PHE A 79 7.11 13.11 -11.00
N THR A 80 8.36 13.08 -11.46
CA THR A 80 8.75 12.50 -12.76
C THR A 80 8.99 10.99 -12.65
N THR A 81 7.99 10.18 -13.03
CA THR A 81 8.05 8.72 -12.90
C THR A 81 9.11 8.03 -13.78
N TYR A 82 9.84 7.09 -13.16
CA TYR A 82 10.78 6.15 -13.79
C TYR A 82 10.36 4.71 -13.44
N CYS A 83 10.48 3.78 -14.42
CA CYS A 83 10.15 2.34 -14.36
C CYS A 83 9.37 1.83 -13.12
N PRO A 84 8.11 2.26 -12.89
CA PRO A 84 7.32 1.81 -11.75
C PRO A 84 7.08 0.30 -11.80
N CYS A 85 7.25 -0.36 -10.66
CA CYS A 85 6.91 -1.75 -10.48
C CYS A 85 5.37 -1.88 -10.43
N SER A 86 4.78 -2.78 -11.23
CA SER A 86 3.32 -3.00 -11.26
C SER A 86 2.79 -3.68 -9.99
N ARG A 87 3.68 -4.31 -9.22
CA ARG A 87 3.44 -4.89 -7.91
C ARG A 87 4.50 -4.36 -6.95
N ILE A 88 4.13 -3.38 -6.11
CA ILE A 88 5.05 -2.72 -5.17
C ILE A 88 5.50 -3.68 -4.06
N SER A 89 4.64 -4.63 -3.66
CA SER A 89 5.01 -5.81 -2.87
C SER A 89 5.04 -7.05 -3.76
N ILE A 90 6.10 -7.85 -3.63
CA ILE A 90 6.24 -9.18 -4.24
C ILE A 90 6.69 -10.14 -3.13
N SER A 91 5.93 -11.21 -2.87
CA SER A 91 6.28 -12.18 -1.83
C SER A 91 7.54 -12.98 -2.21
N TYR A 92 8.39 -13.31 -1.24
CA TYR A 92 9.71 -13.93 -1.50
C TYR A 92 9.62 -15.29 -2.19
N ASP A 93 8.52 -16.04 -2.01
CA ASP A 93 8.27 -17.33 -2.65
C ASP A 93 8.25 -17.25 -4.20
N GLN A 94 7.87 -16.09 -4.75
CA GLN A 94 7.73 -15.90 -6.19
C GLN A 94 9.07 -15.94 -6.92
N PHE A 95 10.19 -15.63 -6.24
CA PHE A 95 11.52 -15.48 -6.87
C PHE A 95 12.69 -16.12 -6.09
N THR A 96 12.48 -16.58 -4.86
CA THR A 96 13.46 -17.38 -4.10
C THR A 96 12.99 -18.82 -3.87
N SER A 97 13.90 -19.69 -3.44
CA SER A 97 13.58 -21.00 -2.90
C SER A 97 14.66 -21.40 -1.90
N ILE A 98 14.26 -21.75 -0.68
CA ILE A 98 15.15 -22.19 0.40
C ILE A 98 14.79 -23.63 0.78
N ASN A 99 15.76 -24.54 0.67
CA ASN A 99 15.65 -25.93 1.11
C ASN A 99 16.67 -26.23 2.21
N VAL A 100 16.37 -27.21 3.07
CA VAL A 100 17.14 -27.49 4.29
C VAL A 100 17.55 -28.96 4.34
N ARG A 101 18.86 -29.24 4.43
CA ARG A 101 19.40 -30.56 4.79
C ARG A 101 19.57 -30.61 6.31
N PHE A 102 18.92 -31.59 6.96
CA PHE A 102 19.06 -31.85 8.39
C PHE A 102 20.13 -32.91 8.68
N HIS A 103 20.63 -32.94 9.90
CA HIS A 103 21.59 -33.90 10.42
C HIS A 103 21.05 -35.34 10.39
N GLN A 104 21.91 -36.32 10.04
CA GLN A 104 21.51 -37.70 9.77
C GLN A 104 20.80 -38.39 10.95
N VAL A 105 21.01 -37.94 12.19
CA VAL A 105 20.27 -38.47 13.36
C VAL A 105 18.75 -38.32 13.19
N CYS A 106 18.29 -37.27 12.51
CA CYS A 106 16.87 -36.99 12.27
C CYS A 106 16.26 -37.78 11.10
N SER A 107 17.03 -38.70 10.50
CA SER A 107 16.58 -39.75 9.59
C SER A 107 17.09 -41.14 9.99
N SER A 108 17.59 -41.29 11.22
CA SER A 108 18.15 -42.55 11.74
C SER A 108 17.12 -43.38 12.52
N ASP A 109 17.41 -44.67 12.68
CA ASP A 109 16.67 -45.57 13.56
C ASP A 109 16.53 -45.04 15.00
N PHE A 110 17.49 -44.24 15.48
CA PHE A 110 17.58 -43.84 16.89
C PHE A 110 16.50 -42.86 17.36
N ILE A 111 15.73 -42.28 16.43
CA ILE A 111 14.54 -41.48 16.74
C ILE A 111 13.22 -42.22 16.43
N SER A 112 13.28 -43.49 16.06
CA SER A 112 12.10 -44.30 15.75
C SER A 112 11.45 -44.92 17.00
N ASP A 113 10.13 -45.09 16.96
CA ASP A 113 9.40 -45.79 18.02
C ASP A 113 9.96 -47.20 18.26
N ARG A 114 10.43 -47.88 17.20
CA ARG A 114 11.05 -49.21 17.23
C ARG A 114 12.26 -49.26 18.19
N TRP A 115 13.18 -48.30 18.06
CA TRP A 115 14.35 -48.17 18.93
C TRP A 115 13.95 -47.81 20.37
N ILE A 116 13.04 -46.84 20.53
CA ILE A 116 12.60 -46.33 21.83
C ILE A 116 11.84 -47.42 22.62
N GLN A 117 10.99 -48.19 21.95
CA GLN A 117 10.26 -49.33 22.52
C GLN A 117 11.19 -50.52 22.82
N THR A 118 12.21 -50.78 22.00
CA THR A 118 13.25 -51.78 22.34
C THR A 118 13.94 -51.43 23.68
N ILE A 119 14.23 -50.15 23.94
CA ILE A 119 14.81 -49.74 25.24
C ILE A 119 13.76 -49.82 26.37
N PHE A 120 12.53 -49.36 26.12
CA PHE A 120 11.46 -49.29 27.13
C PHE A 120 10.91 -50.66 27.56
N THR A 121 10.71 -51.59 26.63
CA THR A 121 10.24 -52.96 26.95
C THR A 121 11.25 -53.71 27.84
N GLY A 122 12.54 -53.48 27.62
CA GLY A 122 13.59 -53.94 28.52
C GLY A 122 13.48 -53.40 29.95
N SER A 123 12.97 -52.18 30.16
CA SER A 123 12.86 -51.59 31.50
C SER A 123 11.67 -52.10 32.33
N ASN A 124 10.68 -52.73 31.69
CA ASN A 124 9.40 -53.10 32.32
C ASN A 124 9.38 -54.54 32.90
N THR A 125 10.43 -55.33 32.69
CA THR A 125 10.46 -56.77 32.97
C THR A 125 11.32 -57.20 34.16
N THR A 126 12.24 -56.35 34.65
CA THR A 126 13.14 -56.66 35.77
C THR A 126 13.40 -55.44 36.67
N TYR A 127 14.00 -55.66 37.85
CA TYR A 127 14.44 -54.57 38.74
C TYR A 127 15.76 -53.94 38.25
N PHE A 128 15.84 -52.60 38.23
CA PHE A 128 17.01 -51.86 37.77
C PHE A 128 17.58 -50.91 38.82
N TYR A 129 18.90 -50.67 38.76
CA TYR A 129 19.54 -49.59 39.50
C TYR A 129 19.20 -48.24 38.87
N LEU A 130 18.88 -47.22 39.68
CA LEU A 130 18.33 -45.94 39.22
C LEU A 130 19.24 -45.19 38.21
N LYS A 131 20.56 -45.46 38.21
CA LYS A 131 21.54 -44.84 37.29
C LYS A 131 21.88 -45.69 36.05
N ASP A 132 21.23 -46.84 35.86
CA ASP A 132 21.47 -47.73 34.71
C ASP A 132 20.85 -47.14 33.43
N PHE A 133 21.58 -47.17 32.30
CA PHE A 133 21.10 -46.66 31.02
C PHE A 133 19.70 -47.18 30.63
N ARG A 134 19.36 -48.43 30.99
CA ARG A 134 18.06 -49.03 30.68
C ARG A 134 16.87 -48.35 31.35
N THR A 135 17.06 -47.53 32.40
CA THR A 135 15.95 -46.81 33.07
C THR A 135 15.62 -45.45 32.45
N TYR A 136 16.53 -44.86 31.66
CA TYR A 136 16.37 -43.50 31.12
C TYR A 136 16.71 -43.36 29.63
N GLY A 137 17.32 -44.37 29.00
CA GLY A 137 17.75 -44.32 27.60
C GLY A 137 16.61 -44.09 26.62
N SER A 138 15.44 -44.71 26.85
CA SER A 138 14.23 -44.52 26.04
C SER A 138 13.79 -43.05 26.04
N ALA A 139 13.76 -42.40 27.21
CA ALA A 139 13.44 -40.99 27.34
C ALA A 139 14.53 -40.06 26.77
N ALA A 140 15.80 -40.43 26.84
CA ALA A 140 16.89 -39.67 26.21
C ALA A 140 16.77 -39.68 24.67
N PHE A 141 16.40 -40.82 24.08
CA PHE A 141 16.13 -40.94 22.64
C PHE A 141 14.78 -40.34 22.22
N GLN A 142 13.76 -40.41 23.07
CA GLN A 142 12.48 -39.70 22.85
C GLN A 142 12.68 -38.17 22.86
N ALA A 143 13.52 -37.63 23.75
CA ALA A 143 13.89 -36.22 23.74
C ALA A 143 14.69 -35.84 22.49
N LEU A 144 15.59 -36.72 22.01
CA LEU A 144 16.31 -36.54 20.74
C LEU A 144 15.35 -36.54 19.52
N ALA A 145 14.33 -37.40 19.52
CA ALA A 145 13.26 -37.42 18.53
C ALA A 145 12.43 -36.11 18.57
N SER A 146 12.06 -35.63 19.76
CA SER A 146 11.41 -34.32 19.94
C SER A 146 12.28 -33.18 19.41
N PHE A 147 13.59 -33.18 19.65
CA PHE A 147 14.50 -32.17 19.09
C PHE A 147 14.57 -32.23 17.57
N CYS A 148 14.66 -33.42 16.96
CA CYS A 148 14.63 -33.57 15.51
C CYS A 148 13.31 -33.08 14.90
N HIS A 149 12.17 -33.43 15.50
CA HIS A 149 10.87 -32.92 15.06
C HIS A 149 10.81 -31.40 15.18
N LEU A 150 11.11 -30.83 16.35
CA LEU A 150 11.02 -29.39 16.59
C LEU A 150 11.99 -28.57 15.75
N SER A 151 13.19 -29.09 15.50
CA SER A 151 14.17 -28.45 14.64
C SER A 151 13.68 -28.40 13.18
N LYS A 152 13.17 -29.53 12.68
CA LYS A 152 12.57 -29.62 11.34
C LYS A 152 11.35 -28.71 11.19
N THR A 153 10.43 -28.75 12.15
CA THR A 153 9.22 -27.92 12.15
C THR A 153 9.56 -26.43 12.24
N SER A 154 10.50 -26.03 13.12
CA SER A 154 10.90 -24.63 13.26
C SER A 154 11.63 -24.09 12.03
N ALA A 155 12.55 -24.87 11.45
CA ALA A 155 13.25 -24.48 10.22
C ALA A 155 12.28 -24.33 9.04
N LEU A 156 11.38 -25.30 8.83
CA LEU A 156 10.38 -25.24 7.75
C LEU A 156 9.37 -24.12 7.97
N GLN A 157 8.89 -23.89 9.20
CA GLN A 157 8.03 -22.75 9.52
C GLN A 157 8.75 -21.41 9.28
N SER A 158 10.02 -21.29 9.66
CA SER A 158 10.81 -20.08 9.39
C SER A 158 10.98 -19.85 7.88
N VAL A 159 11.21 -20.90 7.08
CA VAL A 159 11.20 -20.78 5.61
C VAL A 159 9.82 -20.37 5.08
N THR A 160 8.72 -20.94 5.57
CA THR A 160 7.36 -20.54 5.18
C THR A 160 7.06 -19.08 5.51
N LEU A 161 7.44 -18.61 6.70
CA LEU A 161 7.29 -17.21 7.10
C LEU A 161 8.15 -16.29 6.23
N PHE A 162 9.42 -16.64 5.99
CA PHE A 162 10.30 -15.88 5.09
C PHE A 162 9.72 -15.79 3.67
N ASN A 163 9.23 -16.91 3.14
CA ASN A 163 8.57 -16.98 1.84
C ASN A 163 7.32 -16.11 1.75
N GLN A 164 6.58 -15.93 2.86
CA GLN A 164 5.37 -15.11 2.96
C GLN A 164 5.64 -13.60 3.08
N MET A 165 6.80 -13.19 3.62
CA MET A 165 7.15 -11.76 3.77
C MET A 165 7.09 -11.02 2.43
N SER A 166 6.89 -9.71 2.49
CA SER A 166 6.88 -8.84 1.31
C SER A 166 8.28 -8.32 0.98
N PHE A 167 8.79 -8.58 -0.23
CA PHE A 167 9.87 -7.77 -0.81
C PHE A 167 9.25 -6.52 -1.46
N ILE A 168 9.53 -5.36 -0.88
CA ILE A 168 8.87 -4.11 -1.25
C ILE A 168 9.80 -3.26 -2.13
N SER A 169 9.39 -2.96 -3.36
CA SER A 169 10.10 -2.04 -4.25
C SER A 169 9.17 -1.28 -5.19
N PRO A 170 9.14 0.07 -5.15
CA PRO A 170 8.25 0.88 -5.99
C PRO A 170 8.74 0.99 -7.44
N GLU A 171 10.04 0.78 -7.70
CA GLU A 171 10.62 0.77 -9.06
C GLU A 171 11.24 -0.59 -9.40
N THR A 172 11.39 -0.87 -10.70
CA THR A 172 12.08 -2.09 -11.14
C THR A 172 13.56 -1.98 -10.83
N LEU A 173 14.06 -2.83 -9.94
CA LEU A 173 15.47 -2.86 -9.51
C LEU A 173 16.39 -3.48 -10.56
N THR A 174 17.63 -3.03 -10.53
CA THR A 174 18.72 -3.62 -11.32
C THR A 174 19.09 -5.00 -10.78
N GLN A 175 19.61 -5.89 -11.63
CA GLN A 175 19.97 -7.25 -11.21
C GLN A 175 20.99 -7.28 -10.05
N SER A 176 21.96 -6.35 -10.02
CA SER A 176 22.95 -6.29 -8.94
C SER A 176 22.37 -5.76 -7.62
N VAL A 177 21.54 -4.71 -7.67
CA VAL A 177 20.92 -4.13 -6.47
C VAL A 177 19.93 -5.12 -5.85
N PHE A 178 19.11 -5.77 -6.68
CA PHE A 178 18.24 -6.86 -6.24
C PHE A 178 19.04 -8.00 -5.61
N GLN A 179 20.06 -8.51 -6.30
CA GLN A 179 20.84 -9.65 -5.80
C GLN A 179 21.47 -9.36 -4.42
N SER A 180 22.16 -8.23 -4.26
CA SER A 180 22.77 -7.85 -2.98
C SER A 180 21.76 -7.62 -1.85
N GLN A 181 20.55 -7.15 -2.14
CA GLN A 181 19.48 -7.01 -1.13
C GLN A 181 18.96 -8.39 -0.69
N ILE A 182 18.66 -9.28 -1.64
CA ILE A 182 18.14 -10.62 -1.34
C ILE A 182 19.20 -11.47 -0.63
N ASP A 183 20.47 -11.40 -1.03
CA ASP A 183 21.55 -12.12 -0.36
C ASP A 183 21.71 -11.69 1.10
N ALA A 184 21.68 -10.38 1.39
CA ALA A 184 21.73 -9.86 2.75
C ALA A 184 20.50 -10.28 3.59
N SER A 185 19.29 -10.28 3.02
CA SER A 185 18.08 -10.78 3.70
C SER A 185 18.16 -12.28 3.98
N ILE A 186 18.74 -13.08 3.07
CA ILE A 186 18.92 -14.53 3.22
C ILE A 186 20.02 -14.85 4.24
N GLU A 187 21.14 -14.14 4.25
CA GLU A 187 22.20 -14.29 5.26
C GLU A 187 21.66 -13.98 6.66
N GLN A 188 20.98 -12.84 6.81
CA GLN A 188 20.34 -12.47 8.08
C GLN A 188 19.30 -13.52 8.52
N PHE A 189 18.52 -14.08 7.60
CA PHE A 189 17.57 -15.17 7.88
C PHE A 189 18.28 -16.46 8.36
N GLN A 190 19.37 -16.86 7.70
CA GLN A 190 20.15 -18.05 8.06
C GLN A 190 20.88 -17.91 9.41
N LEU A 191 21.32 -16.70 9.76
CA LEU A 191 21.95 -16.40 11.05
C LEU A 191 20.95 -16.29 12.21
N THR A 192 19.80 -15.65 11.97
CA THR A 192 18.78 -15.45 13.02
C THR A 192 18.01 -16.72 13.35
N THR A 193 17.65 -17.54 12.36
CA THR A 193 16.76 -18.69 12.56
C THR A 193 17.27 -19.73 13.58
N PRO A 194 18.55 -20.18 13.56
CA PRO A 194 19.08 -21.06 14.60
C PRO A 194 19.21 -20.36 15.97
N ASN A 195 19.63 -19.10 15.98
CA ASN A 195 19.81 -18.34 17.21
C ASN A 195 18.48 -18.09 17.95
N GLU A 196 17.39 -17.81 17.24
CA GLU A 196 16.05 -17.75 17.83
C GLU A 196 15.64 -19.06 18.50
N PHE A 197 15.86 -20.19 17.82
CA PHE A 197 15.55 -21.51 18.37
C PHE A 197 16.43 -21.85 19.58
N LYS A 198 17.72 -21.47 19.57
CA LYS A 198 18.63 -21.59 20.71
C LYS A 198 18.18 -20.75 21.91
N ILE A 199 17.73 -19.51 21.70
CA ILE A 199 17.16 -18.66 22.75
C ILE A 199 15.88 -19.30 23.32
N GLN A 200 15.00 -19.83 22.46
CA GLN A 200 13.79 -20.52 22.87
C GLN A 200 14.09 -21.81 23.66
N LEU A 201 15.12 -22.57 23.27
CA LEU A 201 15.55 -23.78 24.00
C LEU A 201 16.16 -23.43 25.36
N ASN A 202 17.06 -22.44 25.43
CA ASN A 202 17.61 -21.93 26.69
C ASN A 202 16.47 -21.49 27.64
N LEU A 203 15.44 -20.84 27.09
CA LEU A 203 14.24 -20.47 27.83
C LEU A 203 13.47 -21.71 28.31
N VAL A 204 13.26 -22.75 27.50
CA VAL A 204 12.64 -24.02 27.95
C VAL A 204 13.45 -24.71 29.05
N GLN A 205 14.78 -24.71 28.99
CA GLN A 205 15.65 -25.23 30.04
C GLN A 205 15.54 -24.40 31.33
N ALA A 206 15.51 -23.07 31.22
CA ALA A 206 15.30 -22.17 32.33
C ALA A 206 13.92 -22.38 32.97
N ILE A 207 12.86 -22.55 32.18
CA ILE A 207 11.49 -22.82 32.65
C ILE A 207 11.43 -24.17 33.38
N THR A 208 12.00 -25.22 32.78
CA THR A 208 12.07 -26.56 33.40
C THR A 208 12.81 -26.52 34.75
N THR A 209 13.79 -25.63 34.88
CA THR A 209 14.54 -25.41 36.12
C THR A 209 13.75 -24.61 37.16
N HIS A 210 13.23 -23.43 36.79
CA HIS A 210 12.65 -22.48 37.73
C HIS A 210 11.23 -22.84 38.17
N SER A 211 10.43 -23.47 37.30
CA SER A 211 9.02 -23.81 37.59
C SER A 211 8.85 -24.96 38.59
N LYS A 212 9.94 -25.63 38.99
CA LYS A 212 9.96 -26.76 39.94
C LYS A 212 8.93 -27.87 39.62
N LEU A 213 8.54 -27.97 38.35
CA LEU A 213 7.77 -29.10 37.80
C LEU A 213 8.44 -30.40 38.27
N GLN A 214 7.64 -31.40 38.62
CA GLN A 214 8.16 -32.67 39.13
C GLN A 214 8.77 -33.49 37.99
N SER A 215 9.93 -33.05 37.53
CA SER A 215 10.80 -33.88 36.73
C SER A 215 11.17 -35.14 37.52
N GLY A 216 11.13 -36.27 36.80
CA GLY A 216 11.81 -37.54 37.06
C GLY A 216 11.56 -38.25 38.39
N VAL A 217 11.81 -39.57 38.38
CA VAL A 217 11.76 -40.37 39.61
C VAL A 217 12.80 -39.84 40.60
N GLN A 218 12.33 -39.08 41.59
CA GLN A 218 13.15 -38.40 42.59
C GLN A 218 14.13 -37.34 42.04
N THR A 219 14.08 -36.89 40.77
CA THR A 219 15.20 -36.08 40.25
C THR A 219 15.31 -34.70 40.87
N ASN A 220 14.20 -33.98 41.15
CA ASN A 220 14.29 -32.74 41.93
C ASN A 220 14.21 -33.01 43.46
N SER A 221 13.24 -33.82 43.90
CA SER A 221 13.01 -34.08 45.31
C SER A 221 12.48 -35.49 45.54
N ARG A 222 13.07 -36.16 46.54
CA ARG A 222 12.69 -37.49 47.00
C ARG A 222 11.61 -37.34 48.08
N LEU A 223 10.43 -37.87 47.80
CA LEU A 223 9.43 -38.16 48.82
C LEU A 223 9.88 -39.41 49.60
N ASN A 224 10.20 -39.24 50.88
CA ASN A 224 10.36 -40.37 51.79
C ASN A 224 9.05 -40.57 52.55
N TYR A 225 8.57 -41.82 52.55
CA TYR A 225 7.52 -42.28 53.45
C TYR A 225 8.21 -42.95 54.63
N PHE A 226 8.13 -42.33 55.80
CA PHE A 226 8.54 -42.99 57.04
C PHE A 226 7.30 -43.59 57.71
N LEU A 227 7.38 -44.90 58.00
CA LEU A 227 6.53 -45.51 59.02
C LEU A 227 7.11 -45.10 60.37
N THR A 228 6.35 -44.33 61.14
CA THR A 228 6.57 -44.17 62.58
C THR A 228 5.90 -45.33 63.32
N ASP A 229 6.32 -45.63 64.54
CA ASP A 229 5.82 -46.80 65.30
C ASP A 229 4.30 -46.76 65.54
N ASN A 230 3.70 -45.56 65.53
CA ASN A 230 2.25 -45.33 65.61
C ASN A 230 1.50 -45.52 64.26
N GLN A 231 2.09 -46.21 63.28
CA GLN A 231 1.58 -46.42 61.92
C GLN A 231 1.30 -45.14 61.10
N GLN A 232 1.72 -43.96 61.57
CA GLN A 232 1.55 -42.72 60.83
C GLN A 232 2.62 -42.58 59.75
N PHE A 233 2.18 -42.35 58.50
CA PHE A 233 3.04 -42.10 57.35
C PHE A 233 3.54 -40.66 57.34
N THR A 234 4.74 -40.41 57.87
CA THR A 234 5.37 -39.09 57.74
C THR A 234 5.96 -38.94 56.34
N VAL A 235 5.31 -38.14 55.50
CA VAL A 235 5.84 -37.76 54.18
C VAL A 235 6.83 -36.62 54.35
N THR A 236 8.10 -36.85 54.00
CA THR A 236 9.13 -35.79 53.99
C THR A 236 9.68 -35.58 52.58
N ARG A 237 9.94 -34.31 52.23
CA ARG A 237 10.47 -33.91 50.92
C ARG A 237 11.96 -33.58 51.04
N ALA A 238 12.83 -34.49 50.63
CA ALA A 238 14.28 -34.33 50.68
C ALA A 238 14.88 -33.96 49.32
N SER A 239 15.89 -33.09 49.28
CA SER A 239 16.62 -32.75 48.04
C SER A 239 17.41 -33.95 47.51
N PHE A 240 17.29 -34.26 46.22
CA PHE A 240 18.05 -35.35 45.59
C PHE A 240 19.48 -34.93 45.24
N ARG A 241 20.40 -35.90 45.23
CA ARG A 241 21.84 -35.68 45.15
C ARG A 241 22.50 -36.71 44.22
N TYR A 242 23.30 -36.24 43.27
CA TYR A 242 24.33 -37.05 42.64
C TYR A 242 25.65 -36.93 43.42
N VAL A 243 26.48 -37.95 43.33
CA VAL A 243 27.88 -37.95 43.81
C VAL A 243 28.75 -38.14 42.58
N SER A 244 29.69 -37.22 42.35
CA SER A 244 30.61 -37.27 41.21
C SER A 244 31.62 -38.42 41.37
N ILE A 245 32.31 -38.77 40.29
CA ILE A 245 33.45 -39.70 40.34
C ILE A 245 34.61 -39.13 41.18
N SER A 246 34.67 -37.80 41.36
CA SER A 246 35.59 -37.09 42.25
C SER A 246 35.09 -36.93 43.70
N GLY A 247 33.95 -37.55 44.08
CA GLY A 247 33.42 -37.53 45.44
C GLY A 247 32.58 -36.29 45.83
N ASN A 248 32.48 -35.28 44.97
CA ASN A 248 31.71 -34.06 45.24
C ASN A 248 30.19 -34.31 45.09
N TYR A 249 29.41 -33.74 46.00
CA TYR A 249 27.95 -33.77 45.95
C TYR A 249 27.39 -32.70 45.00
N CYS A 250 26.51 -33.10 44.09
CA CYS A 250 25.82 -32.20 43.17
C CYS A 250 24.30 -32.34 43.36
N TYR A 251 23.61 -31.21 43.57
CA TYR A 251 22.26 -31.17 44.13
C TYR A 251 21.25 -30.69 43.09
N CYS A 252 20.39 -31.59 42.61
CA CYS A 252 19.41 -31.30 41.56
C CYS A 252 18.31 -30.30 41.94
N THR A 253 18.26 -29.85 43.20
CA THR A 253 17.40 -28.74 43.64
C THR A 253 17.99 -27.35 43.38
N VAL A 254 19.28 -27.25 43.06
CA VAL A 254 20.02 -25.98 42.89
C VAL A 254 20.93 -25.94 41.66
N ASP A 255 21.43 -27.09 41.19
CA ASP A 255 22.14 -27.22 39.91
C ASP A 255 21.57 -28.40 39.11
N PHE A 256 21.13 -28.12 37.88
CA PHE A 256 20.60 -29.11 36.94
C PHE A 256 21.66 -29.71 36.02
N ASN A 257 22.88 -29.15 35.99
CA ASN A 257 23.99 -29.57 35.14
C ASN A 257 24.80 -30.74 35.73
N CYS A 258 24.41 -31.22 36.93
CA CYS A 258 24.97 -32.41 37.54
C CYS A 258 24.93 -33.59 36.56
N GLN A 259 26.11 -34.03 36.12
CA GLN A 259 26.27 -35.07 35.11
C GLN A 259 27.13 -36.24 35.60
N LEU A 260 26.80 -37.44 35.13
CA LEU A 260 27.57 -38.68 35.30
C LEU A 260 27.71 -39.38 33.94
N PRO A 261 28.78 -40.18 33.71
CA PRO A 261 28.86 -41.03 32.54
C PRO A 261 27.73 -42.06 32.49
N SER A 262 27.22 -42.33 31.30
CA SER A 262 26.19 -43.35 31.07
C SER A 262 26.77 -44.77 31.15
N VAL A 263 26.08 -45.66 31.87
CA VAL A 263 26.58 -46.97 32.27
C VAL A 263 25.47 -48.00 32.31
N ILE A 264 25.77 -49.23 31.85
CA ILE A 264 24.99 -50.44 32.13
C ILE A 264 25.68 -51.20 33.26
N TYR A 265 24.91 -51.57 34.28
CA TYR A 265 25.37 -52.26 35.48
C TYR A 265 24.98 -53.75 35.49
N ASN A 266 25.81 -54.57 36.13
CA ASN A 266 25.44 -55.93 36.45
C ASN A 266 24.52 -55.96 37.67
N LEU A 267 23.41 -56.66 37.54
CA LEU A 267 22.37 -56.80 38.57
C LEU A 267 22.20 -58.27 39.02
N TYR A 268 22.79 -59.23 38.30
CA TYR A 268 22.88 -60.62 38.72
C TYR A 268 23.93 -60.76 39.82
N GLY A 269 23.46 -60.88 41.07
CA GLY A 269 24.28 -61.32 42.21
C GLY A 269 23.99 -60.68 43.58
N ALA A 270 23.16 -59.63 43.70
CA ALA A 270 23.16 -58.79 44.90
C ALA A 270 21.80 -58.48 45.55
N ALA A 271 20.76 -59.28 45.30
CA ALA A 271 19.46 -59.14 45.99
C ALA A 271 19.53 -59.36 47.53
N THR A 272 20.60 -60.01 48.01
CA THR A 272 20.82 -60.37 49.41
C THR A 272 21.73 -59.41 50.17
N GLN A 273 22.83 -58.91 49.57
CA GLN A 273 23.91 -58.18 50.28
C GLN A 273 24.32 -56.81 49.70
N LEU A 274 23.43 -56.06 49.02
CA LEU A 274 23.65 -54.62 48.83
C LEU A 274 23.55 -53.87 50.16
N THR A 275 24.67 -53.78 50.88
CA THR A 275 24.86 -52.80 51.96
C THR A 275 25.02 -51.41 51.35
N VAL A 276 24.70 -50.37 52.13
CA VAL A 276 24.53 -48.97 51.67
C VAL A 276 25.76 -48.41 50.92
N ASN A 277 26.96 -48.98 51.13
CA ASN A 277 28.23 -48.49 50.59
C ASN A 277 28.77 -49.32 49.39
N SER A 278 28.02 -50.30 48.88
CA SER A 278 28.48 -51.19 47.79
C SER A 278 28.02 -50.72 46.41
N ASN A 279 28.98 -50.35 45.54
CA ASN A 279 28.70 -49.92 44.16
C ASN A 279 28.51 -51.14 43.22
N PRO A 280 27.46 -51.20 42.38
CA PRO A 280 27.26 -52.29 41.44
C PRO A 280 28.34 -52.33 40.35
N LYS A 281 28.71 -53.55 39.92
CA LYS A 281 29.74 -53.77 38.89
C LYS A 281 29.29 -53.19 37.54
N ILE A 282 30.20 -52.49 36.85
CA ILE A 282 29.97 -51.96 35.51
C ILE A 282 30.10 -53.08 34.46
N LEU A 283 29.16 -53.15 33.53
CA LEU A 283 29.21 -54.04 32.35
C LEU A 283 29.68 -53.27 31.10
N MET A 284 29.08 -52.11 30.83
CA MET A 284 29.41 -51.26 29.69
C MET A 284 29.37 -49.79 30.10
N ARG A 285 30.32 -48.99 29.59
CA ARG A 285 30.24 -47.53 29.58
C ARG A 285 29.85 -47.09 28.17
N ILE A 286 28.79 -46.30 28.02
CA ILE A 286 28.41 -45.76 26.71
C ILE A 286 29.25 -44.50 26.50
N ASN A 287 30.19 -44.53 25.54
CA ASN A 287 31.24 -43.52 25.50
C ASN A 287 30.65 -42.11 25.28
N ARG A 288 31.11 -41.15 26.09
CA ARG A 288 30.68 -39.74 26.15
C ARG A 288 29.17 -39.47 26.31
N PHE A 289 28.31 -40.49 26.38
CA PHE A 289 26.89 -40.34 26.72
C PHE A 289 26.72 -40.12 28.23
N LYS A 290 25.68 -39.38 28.64
CA LYS A 290 25.52 -38.85 30.01
C LYS A 290 24.20 -39.26 30.66
N LEU A 291 24.20 -39.19 31.98
CA LEU A 291 23.04 -39.11 32.87
C LEU A 291 23.12 -37.79 33.64
N GLY A 292 21.99 -37.18 33.99
CA GLY A 292 21.93 -35.98 34.83
C GLY A 292 20.53 -35.69 35.35
N CYS A 293 20.35 -34.57 36.06
CA CYS A 293 19.10 -34.22 36.74
C CYS A 293 17.87 -34.12 35.81
N LEU A 294 18.09 -33.80 34.54
CA LEU A 294 17.06 -33.73 33.50
C LEU A 294 17.51 -34.57 32.30
N PRO A 295 16.71 -35.54 31.80
CA PRO A 295 17.06 -36.34 30.61
C PRO A 295 17.39 -35.47 29.40
N VAL A 296 16.62 -34.38 29.22
CA VAL A 296 16.78 -33.36 28.17
C VAL A 296 18.17 -32.72 28.20
N ASN A 297 18.68 -32.36 29.39
CA ASN A 297 20.00 -31.75 29.52
C ASN A 297 21.12 -32.80 29.47
N ALA A 298 20.85 -34.03 29.93
CA ALA A 298 21.78 -35.14 29.81
C ALA A 298 22.03 -35.54 28.35
N ILE A 299 20.98 -35.60 27.51
CA ILE A 299 21.16 -35.88 26.08
C ILE A 299 21.88 -34.71 25.37
N LEU A 300 21.54 -33.45 25.67
CA LEU A 300 22.22 -32.27 25.12
C LEU A 300 23.74 -32.27 25.42
N LEU A 301 24.14 -32.63 26.65
CA LEU A 301 25.55 -32.76 27.07
C LEU A 301 26.23 -34.08 26.64
N SER A 302 25.51 -34.97 25.95
CA SER A 302 26.06 -36.22 25.39
C SER A 302 26.60 -36.01 23.98
N THR A 303 27.53 -36.87 23.54
CA THR A 303 27.84 -37.05 22.12
C THR A 303 27.21 -38.35 21.61
N LEU A 304 27.04 -38.49 20.29
CA LEU A 304 26.48 -39.69 19.67
C LEU A 304 27.56 -40.67 19.18
N GLU A 305 28.79 -40.56 19.69
CA GLU A 305 29.99 -41.29 19.23
C GLU A 305 29.79 -42.81 19.09
N CYS A 306 29.18 -43.46 20.10
CA CYS A 306 28.87 -44.91 20.07
C CYS A 306 27.90 -45.29 18.94
N PHE A 307 27.02 -44.37 18.51
CA PHE A 307 25.96 -44.59 17.54
C PHE A 307 26.41 -44.37 16.08
N TYR A 308 27.65 -43.91 15.87
CA TYR A 308 28.38 -43.99 14.60
C TYR A 308 29.22 -45.27 14.47
N ASN A 309 29.30 -46.11 15.52
CA ASN A 309 30.14 -47.31 15.54
C ASN A 309 29.28 -48.57 15.73
N GLN A 310 29.10 -49.35 14.66
CA GLN A 310 28.29 -50.57 14.69
C GLN A 310 28.75 -51.59 15.75
N THR A 311 30.04 -51.63 16.10
CA THR A 311 30.55 -52.53 17.16
C THR A 311 30.07 -52.08 18.55
N CYS A 312 30.12 -50.77 18.82
CA CYS A 312 29.61 -50.19 20.07
C CYS A 312 28.08 -50.35 20.17
N LEU A 313 27.37 -50.11 19.07
CA LEU A 313 25.92 -50.31 18.97
C LEU A 313 25.50 -51.77 19.18
N ASN A 314 26.18 -52.74 18.55
CA ASN A 314 25.90 -54.17 18.73
C ASN A 314 26.13 -54.63 20.18
N GLN A 315 27.19 -54.14 20.83
CA GLN A 315 27.42 -54.38 22.26
C GLN A 315 26.29 -53.80 23.12
N LEU A 316 25.83 -52.59 22.82
CA LEU A 316 24.72 -51.94 23.54
C LEU A 316 23.40 -52.74 23.38
N ILE A 317 23.07 -53.17 22.17
CA ILE A 317 21.86 -53.95 21.86
C ILE A 317 21.83 -55.28 22.62
N SER A 318 22.98 -55.92 22.86
CA SER A 318 23.06 -57.22 23.57
C SER A 318 22.54 -57.22 25.01
N PHE A 319 22.28 -56.04 25.60
CA PHE A 319 21.70 -55.88 26.93
C PHE A 319 20.16 -55.70 26.93
N PHE A 320 19.51 -55.80 25.77
CA PHE A 320 18.06 -55.67 25.57
C PHE A 320 17.44 -56.98 25.03
N PRO A 321 16.21 -57.34 25.44
CA PRO A 321 15.53 -58.55 24.99
C PRO A 321 14.90 -58.37 23.60
N THR A 322 15.72 -58.17 22.56
CA THR A 322 15.27 -57.91 21.19
C THR A 322 16.04 -58.77 20.16
N ASN A 323 15.34 -59.14 19.09
CA ASN A 323 15.93 -59.77 17.89
C ASN A 323 16.12 -58.76 16.74
N GLU A 324 15.79 -57.49 16.97
CA GLU A 324 15.84 -56.45 15.94
C GLU A 324 17.26 -55.99 15.63
N LYS A 325 17.47 -55.61 14.37
CA LYS A 325 18.73 -55.02 13.90
C LYS A 325 18.55 -53.51 13.70
N PHE A 326 19.56 -52.76 14.15
CA PHE A 326 19.66 -51.31 14.01
C PHE A 326 21.02 -50.97 13.39
N LEU A 327 21.03 -49.99 12.48
CA LEU A 327 22.25 -49.57 11.79
C LEU A 327 22.85 -48.33 12.48
N ALA A 328 24.18 -48.31 12.60
CA ALA A 328 24.91 -47.12 12.99
C ALA A 328 24.73 -45.99 11.95
N MET A 329 24.78 -44.74 12.42
CA MET A 329 24.84 -43.59 11.50
C MET A 329 26.14 -43.61 10.72
N ASN A 330 26.07 -43.19 9.46
CA ASN A 330 27.27 -42.98 8.65
C ASN A 330 27.87 -41.59 8.96
N PHE A 331 29.18 -41.43 8.80
CA PHE A 331 29.84 -40.14 8.85
C PHE A 331 30.17 -39.66 7.43
N SER A 332 30.11 -38.35 7.20
CA SER A 332 30.48 -37.73 5.93
C SER A 332 31.48 -36.62 6.20
N GLU A 333 32.55 -36.58 5.41
CA GLU A 333 33.54 -35.49 5.41
C GLU A 333 32.92 -34.15 4.97
N GLN A 334 31.71 -34.18 4.39
CA GLN A 334 30.87 -33.01 4.07
C GLN A 334 29.77 -32.77 5.12
N SER A 335 29.93 -33.28 6.36
CA SER A 335 29.10 -32.89 7.50
C SER A 335 29.62 -31.59 8.12
N ARG A 336 28.69 -30.77 8.61
CA ARG A 336 29.00 -29.56 9.39
C ARG A 336 29.49 -29.88 10.82
N PHE A 337 29.26 -31.10 11.31
CA PHE A 337 29.52 -31.50 12.69
C PHE A 337 30.51 -32.67 12.74
N ALA A 338 31.24 -32.80 13.85
CA ALA A 338 32.16 -33.91 14.07
C ALA A 338 31.49 -35.04 14.87
N ILE A 339 32.00 -36.27 14.76
CA ILE A 339 31.50 -37.46 15.50
C ILE A 339 31.50 -37.22 17.03
N ASN A 340 32.40 -36.35 17.52
CA ASN A 340 32.55 -35.98 18.92
C ASN A 340 31.83 -34.67 19.31
N SER A 341 31.07 -34.04 18.40
CA SER A 341 30.19 -32.92 18.74
C SER A 341 29.11 -33.38 19.72
N THR A 342 28.75 -32.51 20.67
CA THR A 342 27.62 -32.79 21.57
C THR A 342 26.31 -32.61 20.83
N VAL A 343 25.24 -33.28 21.29
CA VAL A 343 23.89 -33.05 20.77
C VAL A 343 23.52 -31.56 20.88
N GLN A 344 23.95 -30.87 21.95
CA GLN A 344 23.75 -29.42 22.07
C GLN A 344 24.37 -28.63 20.92
N MET A 345 25.60 -28.92 20.48
CA MET A 345 26.19 -28.23 19.31
C MET A 345 25.37 -28.42 18.04
N ILE A 346 24.73 -29.58 17.88
CA ILE A 346 23.89 -29.90 16.72
C ILE A 346 22.51 -29.24 16.86
N VAL A 347 21.92 -29.21 18.06
CA VAL A 347 20.60 -28.58 18.35
C VAL A 347 20.67 -27.06 18.33
N ASP A 348 21.75 -26.45 18.84
CA ASP A 348 22.01 -24.99 18.78
C ASP A 348 22.02 -24.47 17.34
N GLU A 349 22.43 -25.33 16.39
CA GLU A 349 22.49 -25.08 14.96
C GLU A 349 21.25 -25.62 14.22
N LEU A 350 20.13 -25.77 14.94
CA LEU A 350 18.82 -26.22 14.45
C LEU A 350 18.86 -27.60 13.75
N MET A 351 19.84 -28.44 14.09
CA MET A 351 20.15 -29.69 13.38
C MET A 351 20.36 -29.50 11.87
N ILE A 352 20.77 -28.31 11.42
CA ILE A 352 20.95 -27.99 9.99
C ILE A 352 22.39 -28.26 9.57
N GLU A 353 22.50 -29.17 8.61
CA GLU A 353 23.72 -29.54 7.92
C GLU A 353 24.05 -28.59 6.75
N LYS A 354 23.02 -28.15 6.00
CA LYS A 354 23.19 -27.24 4.86
C LYS A 354 21.88 -26.53 4.49
N TRP A 355 21.95 -25.21 4.35
CA TRP A 355 20.96 -24.41 3.63
C TRP A 355 21.24 -24.48 2.12
N ILE A 356 20.20 -24.60 1.30
CA ILE A 356 20.29 -24.66 -0.17
C ILE A 356 19.36 -23.58 -0.72
N THR A 357 19.93 -22.51 -1.25
CA THR A 357 19.22 -21.31 -1.71
C THR A 357 19.31 -21.14 -3.21
N ASN A 358 18.18 -20.82 -3.84
CA ASN A 358 18.08 -20.46 -5.26
C ASN A 358 17.36 -19.10 -5.38
N ILE A 359 17.91 -18.19 -6.18
CA ILE A 359 17.37 -16.83 -6.40
C ILE A 359 17.21 -16.62 -7.90
N SER A 360 16.13 -15.97 -8.34
CA SER A 360 15.83 -15.76 -9.76
C SER A 360 15.37 -14.33 -10.09
N TYR A 361 16.29 -13.54 -10.65
CA TYR A 361 15.98 -12.18 -11.12
C TYR A 361 14.92 -12.16 -12.24
N ASP A 362 14.93 -13.15 -13.15
CA ASP A 362 13.91 -13.31 -14.20
C ASP A 362 12.49 -13.43 -13.60
N LYS A 363 12.33 -14.23 -12.55
CA LYS A 363 11.05 -14.33 -11.84
C LYS A 363 10.66 -13.02 -11.16
N TYR A 364 11.60 -12.35 -10.47
CA TYR A 364 11.35 -11.03 -9.88
C TYR A 364 10.91 -10.01 -10.95
N PHE A 365 11.63 -9.91 -12.07
CA PHE A 365 11.30 -8.99 -13.16
C PHE A 365 9.93 -9.28 -13.76
N LYS A 366 9.56 -10.56 -13.91
CA LYS A 366 8.22 -11.00 -14.37
C LYS A 366 7.09 -10.69 -13.39
N GLN A 367 7.35 -10.69 -12.08
CA GLN A 367 6.38 -10.28 -11.06
C GLN A 367 6.26 -8.76 -10.96
N CYS A 368 7.39 -8.05 -11.10
CA CYS A 368 7.44 -6.60 -11.09
C CYS A 368 6.78 -6.01 -12.34
N ALA A 369 6.97 -6.64 -13.51
CA ALA A 369 6.29 -6.36 -14.78
C ALA A 369 6.07 -4.84 -15.05
N PRO A 370 7.13 -4.03 -15.19
CA PRO A 370 7.01 -2.59 -15.43
C PRO A 370 6.11 -2.31 -16.63
N ASN A 371 4.94 -1.70 -16.38
CA ASN A 371 3.95 -1.43 -17.43
C ASN A 371 4.42 -0.33 -18.39
N LEU A 372 5.24 0.61 -17.89
CA LEU A 372 5.94 1.61 -18.68
C LEU A 372 7.30 1.91 -18.06
N CYS A 373 8.27 2.26 -18.90
CA CYS A 373 9.52 2.91 -18.50
C CYS A 373 9.67 4.17 -19.34
N THR A 374 10.05 5.30 -18.73
CA THR A 374 10.41 6.51 -19.48
C THR A 374 11.83 6.94 -19.22
N TYR A 375 12.56 7.24 -20.28
CA TYR A 375 13.94 7.70 -20.26
C TYR A 375 14.05 9.04 -21.02
N THR A 376 14.93 9.93 -20.59
CA THR A 376 15.18 11.21 -21.27
C THR A 376 16.40 11.08 -22.19
N LYS A 377 16.24 11.39 -23.49
CA LYS A 377 17.31 11.36 -24.49
C LYS A 377 17.45 12.71 -25.20
N ASN A 378 18.69 13.16 -25.40
CA ASN A 378 19.01 14.42 -26.08
C ASN A 378 19.38 14.16 -27.55
N GLU A 379 18.58 14.66 -28.50
CA GLU A 379 18.81 14.48 -29.94
C GLU A 379 18.59 15.78 -30.75
N LYS A 380 18.76 15.70 -32.07
CA LYS A 380 18.47 16.80 -33.01
C LYS A 380 17.06 16.61 -33.59
N TYR A 381 16.36 17.70 -33.89
CA TYR A 381 15.04 17.64 -34.50
C TYR A 381 15.04 16.88 -35.83
N THR A 382 14.06 15.99 -36.01
CA THR A 382 13.88 15.21 -37.25
C THR A 382 13.35 16.10 -38.38
N PHE A 383 13.86 15.90 -39.61
CA PHE A 383 13.50 16.67 -40.80
C PHE A 383 11.98 16.80 -41.04
N THR A 384 11.21 15.75 -40.71
CA THR A 384 9.75 15.73 -40.82
C THR A 384 9.04 16.70 -39.87
N PHE A 385 9.59 16.96 -38.68
CA PHE A 385 9.09 17.95 -37.73
C PHE A 385 9.34 19.38 -38.25
N ILE A 386 10.57 19.63 -38.75
CA ILE A 386 10.96 20.90 -39.39
C ILE A 386 10.02 21.21 -40.57
N LEU A 387 9.81 20.23 -41.44
CA LEU A 387 8.94 20.33 -42.61
C LEU A 387 7.47 20.63 -42.24
N ARG A 388 6.92 19.98 -41.21
CA ARG A 388 5.55 20.26 -40.73
C ARG A 388 5.39 21.69 -40.20
N LYS A 389 6.37 22.21 -39.45
CA LYS A 389 6.35 23.61 -38.97
C LYS A 389 6.43 24.61 -40.11
N ILE A 390 7.25 24.35 -41.13
CA ILE A 390 7.35 25.18 -42.34
C ILE A 390 6.03 25.20 -43.12
N ILE A 391 5.39 24.04 -43.33
CA ILE A 391 4.08 23.94 -44.01
C ILE A 391 2.98 24.69 -43.24
N SER A 392 3.02 24.66 -41.90
CA SER A 392 2.09 25.40 -41.04
C SER A 392 2.21 26.93 -41.20
N LEU A 393 3.43 27.49 -41.26
CA LEU A 393 3.62 28.92 -41.55
C LEU A 393 3.21 29.32 -42.97
N LEU A 394 3.48 28.46 -43.96
CA LEU A 394 3.16 28.71 -45.37
C LEU A 394 1.68 29.07 -45.57
N GLY A 395 0.77 28.31 -44.97
CA GLY A 395 -0.68 28.50 -45.12
C GLY A 395 -1.22 29.84 -44.59
N GLY A 396 -0.63 30.36 -43.51
CA GLY A 396 -0.99 31.69 -42.97
C GLY A 396 -0.44 32.82 -43.85
N PHE A 397 0.83 32.72 -44.27
CA PHE A 397 1.52 33.76 -45.03
C PHE A 397 0.95 33.93 -46.45
N THR A 398 0.53 32.84 -47.10
CA THR A 398 -0.11 32.86 -48.43
C THR A 398 -1.37 33.71 -48.49
N LEU A 399 -2.23 33.62 -47.46
CA LEU A 399 -3.52 34.32 -47.43
C LEU A 399 -3.37 35.83 -47.27
N VAL A 400 -2.54 36.26 -46.31
CA VAL A 400 -2.34 37.69 -46.00
C VAL A 400 -1.66 38.42 -47.17
N LEU A 401 -0.61 37.84 -47.74
CA LEU A 401 0.16 38.48 -48.80
C LEU A 401 -0.63 38.58 -50.12
N GLY A 402 -1.51 37.62 -50.41
CA GLY A 402 -2.44 37.65 -51.55
C GLY A 402 -3.50 38.76 -51.48
N PHE A 403 -3.89 39.18 -50.27
CA PHE A 403 -4.80 40.32 -50.06
C PHE A 403 -4.09 41.66 -50.30
N ILE A 404 -2.92 41.85 -49.69
CA ILE A 404 -2.13 43.08 -49.77
C ILE A 404 -1.71 43.41 -51.22
N ILE A 405 -1.26 42.40 -51.98
CA ILE A 405 -0.81 42.59 -53.37
C ILE A 405 -1.94 43.11 -54.28
N ARG A 406 -3.18 42.66 -54.10
CA ARG A 406 -4.33 43.10 -54.93
C ARG A 406 -4.65 44.59 -54.74
N LEU A 407 -4.53 45.10 -53.52
CA LEU A 407 -4.71 46.52 -53.21
C LEU A 407 -3.62 47.39 -53.87
N ILE A 408 -2.37 46.93 -53.85
CA ILE A 408 -1.23 47.64 -54.47
C ILE A 408 -1.39 47.70 -56.00
N VAL A 409 -1.76 46.60 -56.65
CA VAL A 409 -1.91 46.55 -58.12
C VAL A 409 -3.05 47.45 -58.61
N GLY A 410 -4.15 47.58 -57.84
CA GLY A 410 -5.24 48.50 -58.17
C GLY A 410 -4.81 49.98 -58.22
N PHE A 411 -3.79 50.36 -57.45
CA PHE A 411 -3.29 51.74 -57.35
C PHE A 411 -2.43 52.19 -58.55
N ILE A 412 -1.82 51.24 -59.27
CA ILE A 412 -0.82 51.50 -60.33
C ILE A 412 -1.46 51.78 -61.71
N ARG A 413 -2.75 51.47 -61.88
CA ARG A 413 -3.45 51.31 -63.18
C ARG A 413 -3.80 52.63 -63.93
N ARG A 414 -3.17 53.78 -63.66
CA ARG A 414 -3.65 55.13 -64.10
C ARG A 414 -2.58 56.14 -64.60
N LEU A 415 -1.64 55.77 -65.49
CA LEU A 415 -0.76 56.74 -66.19
C LEU A 415 -0.49 56.34 -67.68
N PRO A 416 -0.48 57.30 -68.64
CA PRO A 416 -0.24 57.07 -70.09
C PRO A 416 1.25 57.13 -70.52
N ARG A 417 1.55 56.95 -71.82
CA ARG A 417 2.92 56.77 -72.38
C ARG A 417 3.12 57.30 -73.82
N THR A 418 4.38 57.27 -74.28
CA THR A 418 4.83 56.99 -75.68
C THR A 418 6.06 56.02 -75.68
N GLU A 419 6.32 55.30 -76.79
CA GLU A 419 7.32 54.20 -77.06
C GLU A 419 7.64 54.19 -78.59
N PRO A 420 8.62 53.47 -79.22
CA PRO A 420 9.17 52.09 -79.01
C PRO A 420 10.73 51.98 -79.25
N ILE A 421 11.49 50.91 -79.64
CA ILE A 421 11.28 49.47 -80.00
C ILE A 421 12.25 48.52 -79.18
N THR A 422 13.28 47.74 -79.60
CA THR A 422 13.93 47.37 -80.90
C THR A 422 14.63 45.97 -80.91
N LEU A 423 14.42 45.22 -81.99
CA LEU A 423 15.11 44.07 -82.65
C LEU A 423 16.31 43.23 -82.08
N CYS A 424 16.40 42.84 -80.80
CA CYS A 424 17.33 41.73 -80.42
C CYS A 424 16.70 40.70 -79.45
N GLN A 425 15.89 39.76 -79.99
CA GLN A 425 14.94 38.99 -79.17
C GLN A 425 14.75 37.48 -79.43
N ARG A 426 15.34 36.85 -80.46
CA ARG A 426 14.88 35.50 -80.88
C ARG A 426 15.37 34.28 -80.06
N ILE A 427 16.57 34.29 -79.47
CA ILE A 427 17.18 33.06 -78.90
C ILE A 427 16.87 32.87 -77.41
N ASN A 428 16.76 33.94 -76.61
CA ASN A 428 16.47 33.88 -75.17
C ASN A 428 14.97 33.60 -74.87
N TYR A 429 14.32 32.80 -75.71
CA TYR A 429 12.87 32.64 -75.76
C TYR A 429 12.37 31.39 -75.03
N LEU A 430 13.05 30.23 -75.12
CA LEU A 430 12.57 28.96 -74.55
C LEU A 430 12.58 28.93 -73.01
N PHE A 431 13.71 29.17 -72.36
CA PHE A 431 13.78 29.13 -70.89
C PHE A 431 12.95 30.24 -70.23
N ARG A 432 12.85 31.39 -70.88
CA ARG A 432 11.88 32.43 -70.49
C ARG A 432 10.43 31.91 -70.60
N LYS A 433 10.06 31.13 -71.62
CA LYS A 433 8.66 30.71 -71.89
C LYS A 433 7.95 30.05 -70.70
N ILE A 434 8.68 29.35 -69.82
CA ILE A 434 8.14 28.77 -68.58
C ILE A 434 8.08 29.84 -67.48
N TRP A 435 9.22 30.44 -67.13
CA TRP A 435 9.31 31.41 -66.02
C TRP A 435 8.62 32.77 -66.31
N THR A 436 8.24 33.05 -67.56
CA THR A 436 7.35 34.17 -67.93
C THR A 436 5.90 33.76 -67.99
N LYS A 437 5.51 32.54 -68.38
CA LYS A 437 4.09 32.14 -68.32
C LYS A 437 3.60 31.83 -66.91
N LEU A 438 4.51 31.58 -65.96
CA LEU A 438 4.18 31.38 -64.55
C LEU A 438 3.66 32.69 -63.94
N ASN A 439 2.34 32.75 -63.82
CA ASN A 439 1.56 33.90 -63.38
C ASN A 439 0.44 33.36 -62.47
N MET A 440 0.60 33.56 -61.16
CA MET A 440 -0.36 33.04 -60.16
C MET A 440 -1.58 33.95 -59.97
N PHE A 441 -1.65 35.07 -60.68
CA PHE A 441 -2.64 36.14 -60.50
C PHE A 441 -3.28 36.56 -61.84
N LYS A 442 -3.70 35.58 -62.64
CA LYS A 442 -4.42 35.81 -63.91
C LYS A 442 -5.83 36.39 -63.69
N TYR A 443 -6.32 37.09 -64.71
CA TYR A 443 -7.71 37.56 -64.82
C TYR A 443 -8.25 37.28 -66.23
N HIS A 444 -9.58 37.23 -66.39
CA HIS A 444 -10.20 36.52 -67.52
C HIS A 444 -10.14 37.24 -68.88
N GLU A 445 -10.02 38.56 -68.86
CA GLU A 445 -9.68 39.40 -70.01
C GLU A 445 -8.50 40.29 -69.58
N SER A 446 -7.43 40.34 -70.37
CA SER A 446 -6.24 41.15 -70.05
C SER A 446 -5.36 41.41 -71.28
N ASN A 447 -4.82 42.62 -71.36
CA ASN A 447 -3.89 43.04 -72.42
C ASN A 447 -2.44 42.65 -72.10
N GLU A 448 -1.55 42.61 -73.09
CA GLU A 448 -0.18 42.08 -72.95
C GLU A 448 0.65 42.73 -71.82
N HIS A 449 0.39 44.02 -71.53
CA HIS A 449 1.02 44.71 -70.41
C HIS A 449 0.54 44.25 -69.02
N GLU A 450 -0.72 43.83 -68.87
CA GLU A 450 -1.24 43.39 -67.57
C GLU A 450 -0.67 42.04 -67.16
N GLU A 451 -0.57 41.09 -68.11
CA GLU A 451 0.17 39.85 -67.90
C GLU A 451 1.59 40.14 -67.39
N ARG A 452 2.28 41.14 -67.98
CA ARG A 452 3.66 41.48 -67.63
C ARG A 452 3.82 41.93 -66.17
N TYR A 453 2.84 42.64 -65.60
CA TYR A 453 2.84 43.01 -64.17
C TYR A 453 2.45 41.86 -63.24
N GLN A 454 1.43 41.07 -63.60
CA GLN A 454 1.00 39.90 -62.80
C GLN A 454 2.16 38.87 -62.66
N ARG A 455 2.93 38.68 -63.75
CA ARG A 455 4.18 37.89 -63.80
C ARG A 455 5.30 38.47 -62.94
N LEU A 456 5.41 39.80 -62.83
CA LEU A 456 6.42 40.46 -61.98
C LEU A 456 6.08 40.31 -60.48
N SER A 457 4.81 40.51 -60.13
CA SER A 457 4.29 40.31 -58.76
C SER A 457 4.49 38.85 -58.30
N THR A 458 4.19 37.88 -59.17
CA THR A 458 4.45 36.44 -58.93
C THR A 458 5.91 36.17 -58.55
N ARG A 459 6.88 36.88 -59.15
CA ARG A 459 8.32 36.69 -58.87
C ARG A 459 8.77 37.34 -57.57
N LEU A 460 8.30 38.56 -57.28
CA LEU A 460 8.63 39.24 -56.02
C LEU A 460 8.09 38.45 -54.81
N TYR A 461 6.88 37.91 -54.95
CA TYR A 461 6.26 36.98 -53.99
C TYR A 461 7.16 35.75 -53.74
N ILE A 462 7.59 35.04 -54.80
CA ILE A 462 8.45 33.85 -54.69
C ILE A 462 9.80 34.19 -54.05
N PHE A 463 10.42 35.31 -54.41
CA PHE A 463 11.74 35.70 -53.89
C PHE A 463 11.72 35.98 -52.39
N ILE A 464 10.75 36.77 -51.91
CA ILE A 464 10.59 37.07 -50.48
C ILE A 464 10.29 35.78 -49.70
N LEU A 465 9.39 34.94 -50.24
CA LEU A 465 9.02 33.66 -49.63
C LEU A 465 10.24 32.75 -49.41
N ILE A 466 11.10 32.58 -50.42
CA ILE A 466 12.30 31.75 -50.34
C ILE A 466 13.29 32.26 -49.28
N ILE A 467 13.49 33.57 -49.18
CA ILE A 467 14.40 34.15 -48.17
C ILE A 467 13.87 33.90 -46.75
N THR A 468 12.58 34.16 -46.50
CA THR A 468 11.98 33.95 -45.18
C THR A 468 11.99 32.47 -44.77
N LEU A 469 11.71 31.56 -45.71
CA LEU A 469 11.81 30.10 -45.49
C LEU A 469 13.23 29.63 -45.17
N SER A 470 14.24 30.21 -45.83
CA SER A 470 15.65 29.85 -45.64
C SER A 470 16.13 30.22 -44.23
N ILE A 471 15.77 31.43 -43.76
CA ILE A 471 16.11 31.90 -42.41
C ILE A 471 15.43 31.03 -41.34
N LEU A 472 14.15 30.67 -41.51
CA LEU A 472 13.46 29.77 -40.59
C LEU A 472 14.09 28.38 -40.54
N SER A 473 14.48 27.82 -41.68
CA SER A 473 15.10 26.50 -41.76
C SER A 473 16.43 26.45 -41.01
N VAL A 474 17.28 27.47 -41.19
CA VAL A 474 18.58 27.56 -40.49
C VAL A 474 18.39 27.69 -38.98
N TYR A 475 17.42 28.48 -38.52
CA TYR A 475 17.12 28.62 -37.08
C TYR A 475 16.71 27.27 -36.46
N ILE A 476 15.77 26.56 -37.07
CA ILE A 476 15.25 25.28 -36.54
C ILE A 476 16.32 24.16 -36.57
N LEU A 477 17.29 24.22 -37.50
CA LEU A 477 18.38 23.24 -37.61
C LEU A 477 19.46 23.35 -36.52
N ILE A 478 19.54 24.47 -35.79
CA ILE A 478 20.57 24.74 -34.78
C ILE A 478 20.14 24.29 -33.37
N GLU A 479 18.83 24.25 -33.11
CA GLU A 479 18.26 23.92 -31.81
C GLU A 479 18.21 22.39 -31.56
N LYS A 480 18.49 21.96 -30.31
CA LYS A 480 18.46 20.54 -29.90
C LYS A 480 17.17 20.23 -29.13
N GLY A 481 16.58 19.07 -29.39
CA GLY A 481 15.37 18.61 -28.74
C GLY A 481 15.66 17.63 -27.60
N ILE A 482 15.02 17.84 -26.45
CA ILE A 482 14.92 16.83 -25.40
C ILE A 482 13.73 15.93 -25.74
N HIS A 483 13.95 14.63 -25.91
CA HIS A 483 12.93 13.65 -26.25
C HIS A 483 12.77 12.63 -25.12
N ARG A 484 11.59 12.62 -24.48
CA ARG A 484 11.18 11.55 -23.55
C ARG A 484 10.80 10.32 -24.35
N ILE A 485 11.53 9.22 -24.17
CA ILE A 485 11.25 7.93 -24.78
C ILE A 485 10.44 7.12 -23.77
N THR A 486 9.18 6.84 -24.11
CA THR A 486 8.31 5.94 -23.34
C THR A 486 8.29 4.57 -23.99
N ILE A 487 8.66 3.54 -23.23
CA ILE A 487 8.54 2.14 -23.63
C ILE A 487 7.41 1.52 -22.81
N LEU A 488 6.39 1.00 -23.49
CA LEU A 488 5.30 0.25 -22.86
C LEU A 488 5.72 -1.22 -22.74
N LYS A 489 5.57 -1.80 -21.55
CA LYS A 489 5.92 -3.19 -21.21
C LYS A 489 7.31 -3.64 -21.72
N PRO A 490 8.41 -2.96 -21.34
CA PRO A 490 9.77 -3.34 -21.73
C PRO A 490 10.12 -4.77 -21.29
N THR A 491 10.76 -5.52 -22.19
CA THR A 491 11.42 -6.78 -21.86
C THR A 491 12.68 -6.56 -21.02
N GLU A 492 13.14 -7.58 -20.30
CA GLU A 492 14.35 -7.52 -19.46
C GLU A 492 15.59 -7.03 -20.24
N ASN A 493 15.80 -7.54 -21.45
CA ASN A 493 16.91 -7.14 -22.32
C ASN A 493 16.79 -5.68 -22.77
N GLN A 494 15.58 -5.18 -23.02
CA GLN A 494 15.36 -3.75 -23.27
C GLN A 494 15.71 -2.95 -22.02
N TYR A 495 15.11 -3.25 -20.86
CA TYR A 495 15.39 -2.56 -19.60
C TYR A 495 16.90 -2.46 -19.31
N LYS A 496 17.63 -3.58 -19.43
CA LYS A 496 19.09 -3.62 -19.26
C LYS A 496 19.83 -2.70 -20.23
N HIS A 497 19.50 -2.74 -21.53
CA HIS A 497 20.12 -1.88 -22.54
C HIS A 497 19.80 -0.38 -22.34
N PHE A 498 18.55 -0.03 -22.02
CA PHE A 498 18.15 1.36 -21.79
C PHE A 498 18.74 1.93 -20.49
N GLN A 499 18.85 1.12 -19.42
CA GLN A 499 19.53 1.50 -18.19
C GLN A 499 21.00 1.85 -18.43
N GLN A 500 21.73 1.03 -19.21
CA GLN A 500 23.14 1.29 -19.54
C GLN A 500 23.34 2.51 -20.45
N SER A 501 22.33 2.88 -21.25
CA SER A 501 22.47 3.89 -22.31
C SER A 501 21.97 5.30 -21.94
N TYR A 502 21.03 5.44 -20.99
CA TYR A 502 20.26 6.68 -20.78
C TYR A 502 20.02 7.03 -19.30
N SER A 503 20.95 6.68 -18.41
CA SER A 503 20.81 6.86 -16.95
C SER A 503 21.09 8.30 -16.47
N ASN A 504 20.18 9.23 -16.78
CA ASN A 504 20.03 10.48 -16.02
C ASN A 504 18.68 10.43 -15.27
N LYS A 505 18.70 10.42 -13.94
CA LYS A 505 17.51 10.59 -13.08
C LYS A 505 17.49 12.01 -12.50
N SER A 506 16.32 12.64 -12.46
CA SER A 506 15.95 13.67 -11.49
C SER A 506 15.72 13.00 -10.12
N ILE A 507 16.30 13.56 -9.05
CA ILE A 507 16.31 12.92 -7.71
C ILE A 507 16.14 13.96 -6.59
N CYS A 508 15.42 13.57 -5.54
CA CYS A 508 15.45 14.18 -4.20
C CYS A 508 16.14 13.20 -3.22
N PRO A 509 17.49 13.09 -3.23
CA PRO A 509 18.19 12.14 -2.39
C PRO A 509 18.11 12.54 -0.91
N CYS A 510 17.92 11.57 -0.03
CA CYS A 510 18.08 11.79 1.42
C CYS A 510 19.55 12.06 1.76
N SER A 511 19.79 12.88 2.78
CA SER A 511 21.14 13.10 3.34
C SER A 511 21.75 11.82 3.91
N SER A 512 20.93 10.93 4.45
CA SER A 512 21.26 9.55 4.79
C SER A 512 20.33 8.57 4.07
N ILE A 513 20.90 7.54 3.45
CA ILE A 513 20.16 6.47 2.78
C ILE A 513 19.49 5.52 3.80
N THR A 514 19.94 5.54 5.06
CA THR A 514 19.48 4.67 6.15
C THR A 514 19.08 5.48 7.37
N MET A 515 17.94 5.13 7.97
CA MET A 515 17.41 5.79 9.17
C MET A 515 16.64 4.80 10.05
N THR A 516 16.67 4.97 11.38
CA THR A 516 15.96 4.08 12.31
C THR A 516 14.46 4.33 12.31
N TYR A 517 13.65 3.26 12.30
CA TYR A 517 12.19 3.33 12.46
C TYR A 517 11.76 4.11 13.72
N ALA A 518 12.59 4.09 14.78
CA ALA A 518 12.45 4.89 16.00
C ALA A 518 12.27 6.40 15.77
N ASN A 519 12.70 6.93 14.61
CA ASN A 519 12.63 8.36 14.33
C ASN A 519 11.21 8.83 13.98
N PHE A 520 10.32 7.92 13.60
CA PHE A 520 8.99 8.23 13.07
C PHE A 520 7.88 7.20 13.40
N ILE A 521 8.17 6.21 14.24
CA ILE A 521 7.17 5.26 14.77
C ILE A 521 7.27 5.14 16.29
N THR A 522 6.12 5.19 16.96
CA THR A 522 5.96 4.73 18.35
C THR A 522 4.97 3.58 18.40
N ILE A 523 5.32 2.51 19.13
CA ILE A 523 4.48 1.32 19.36
C ILE A 523 4.31 1.12 20.86
N GLN A 524 3.07 0.90 21.33
CA GLN A 524 2.78 0.55 22.73
C GLN A 524 1.78 -0.63 22.80
N PRO A 525 2.14 -1.75 23.45
CA PRO A 525 1.23 -2.87 23.69
C PRO A 525 0.40 -2.68 24.97
N TYR A 526 -0.87 -3.07 24.93
CA TYR A 526 -1.70 -3.21 26.13
C TYR A 526 -1.88 -4.70 26.48
N TYR A 527 -1.09 -5.16 27.44
CA TYR A 527 -1.13 -6.54 27.93
C TYR A 527 -2.42 -6.86 28.69
N HIS A 528 -2.91 -8.09 28.54
CA HIS A 528 -4.11 -8.62 29.18
C HIS A 528 -4.02 -8.55 30.71
N GLN A 529 -5.12 -8.16 31.38
CA GLN A 529 -5.16 -7.80 32.81
C GLN A 529 -4.51 -8.85 33.73
N VAL A 530 -4.58 -10.15 33.37
CA VAL A 530 -3.94 -11.21 34.15
C VAL A 530 -2.44 -10.96 34.38
N CYS A 531 -1.74 -10.33 33.43
CA CYS A 531 -0.30 -10.09 33.47
C CYS A 531 0.13 -8.97 34.43
N SER A 532 -0.81 -8.12 34.86
CA SER A 532 -0.63 -7.10 35.89
C SER A 532 -1.38 -7.43 37.20
N SER A 533 -1.96 -8.64 37.31
CA SER A 533 -2.76 -9.06 38.47
C SER A 533 -1.95 -9.80 39.55
N ASP A 534 -2.53 -9.88 40.75
CA ASP A 534 -1.95 -10.63 41.87
C ASP A 534 -1.71 -12.12 41.54
N LEU A 535 -2.46 -12.68 40.59
CA LEU A 535 -2.41 -14.09 40.16
C LEU A 535 -1.09 -14.51 39.50
N VAL A 536 -0.29 -13.54 39.04
CA VAL A 536 1.05 -13.78 38.50
C VAL A 536 2.17 -13.32 39.45
N SER A 537 1.82 -12.85 40.65
CA SER A 537 2.79 -12.38 41.63
C SER A 537 3.58 -13.54 42.27
N SER A 538 4.85 -13.27 42.57
CA SER A 538 5.69 -14.19 43.36
C SER A 538 5.10 -14.47 44.74
N GLN A 539 4.35 -13.52 45.31
CA GLN A 539 3.68 -13.66 46.61
C GLN A 539 2.52 -14.68 46.54
N TRP A 540 1.65 -14.61 45.54
CA TRP A 540 0.55 -15.58 45.35
C TRP A 540 1.07 -16.99 45.01
N ILE A 541 2.11 -17.09 44.18
CA ILE A 541 2.75 -18.37 43.86
C ILE A 541 3.38 -18.98 45.13
N GLN A 542 4.02 -18.17 45.97
CA GLN A 542 4.52 -18.63 47.29
C GLN A 542 3.40 -18.95 48.28
N TYR A 543 2.25 -18.26 48.22
CA TYR A 543 1.09 -18.56 49.06
C TYR A 543 0.52 -19.94 48.73
N ASN A 544 0.32 -20.25 47.43
CA ASN A 544 -0.08 -21.57 46.96
C ASN A 544 0.98 -22.67 47.19
N ALA A 545 2.24 -22.31 47.44
CA ALA A 545 3.30 -23.27 47.75
C ALA A 545 3.26 -23.79 49.21
N LYS A 546 2.46 -23.17 50.09
CA LYS A 546 2.42 -23.49 51.53
C LYS A 546 1.47 -24.66 51.82
N THR A 547 1.96 -25.89 51.70
CA THR A 547 1.23 -27.09 52.14
C THR A 547 1.19 -27.22 53.66
N THR A 548 0.04 -27.58 54.24
CA THR A 548 -0.09 -27.89 55.67
C THR A 548 0.62 -29.20 56.01
N THR A 549 1.56 -29.18 56.95
CA THR A 549 2.28 -30.39 57.36
C THR A 549 1.38 -31.35 58.14
N GLY A 550 1.36 -32.63 57.74
CA GLY A 550 0.64 -33.69 58.44
C GLY A 550 -0.72 -34.10 57.84
N LEU A 551 -1.21 -33.39 56.82
CA LEU A 551 -2.41 -33.80 56.07
C LEU A 551 -2.05 -34.67 54.86
N ALA A 552 -2.93 -35.62 54.56
CA ALA A 552 -2.95 -36.33 53.28
C ALA A 552 -3.88 -35.59 52.30
N TYR A 553 -3.57 -35.67 51.01
CA TYR A 553 -4.23 -34.91 49.93
C TYR A 553 -4.52 -35.82 48.74
N ALA A 554 -5.58 -35.53 47.99
CA ALA A 554 -5.88 -36.21 46.74
C ALA A 554 -4.90 -35.79 45.62
N ILE A 555 -4.62 -36.66 44.66
CA ILE A 555 -3.80 -36.31 43.47
C ILE A 555 -4.44 -35.16 42.66
N LEU A 556 -5.78 -35.08 42.69
CA LEU A 556 -6.59 -34.04 42.05
C LEU A 556 -6.72 -32.74 42.88
N ASP A 557 -6.09 -32.66 44.06
CA ASP A 557 -6.28 -31.50 44.96
C ASP A 557 -5.56 -30.26 44.43
N TYR A 558 -6.32 -29.16 44.30
CA TYR A 558 -5.82 -27.86 43.88
C TYR A 558 -4.58 -27.41 44.66
N ARG A 559 -4.52 -27.65 45.98
CA ARG A 559 -3.46 -27.12 46.86
C ARG A 559 -2.11 -27.85 46.68
N LEU A 560 -2.10 -28.98 45.99
CA LEU A 560 -0.85 -29.63 45.54
C LEU A 560 -0.39 -29.15 44.15
N ASN A 561 -1.30 -28.59 43.35
CA ASN A 561 -1.16 -28.54 41.89
C ASN A 561 -1.36 -27.14 41.29
N SER A 562 -1.89 -26.16 42.04
CA SER A 562 -2.11 -24.78 41.59
C SER A 562 -0.80 -24.01 41.42
N GLN A 563 0.17 -24.22 42.32
CA GLN A 563 1.46 -23.53 42.32
C GLN A 563 2.21 -23.59 40.97
N PRO A 564 2.39 -24.76 40.30
CA PRO A 564 3.01 -24.80 38.98
C PRO A 564 2.12 -24.21 37.87
N GLN A 565 0.80 -24.20 38.01
CA GLN A 565 -0.13 -23.59 37.03
C GLN A 565 0.01 -22.06 37.02
N PHE A 566 -0.02 -21.41 38.19
CA PHE A 566 0.20 -19.97 38.29
C PHE A 566 1.63 -19.56 37.94
N GLN A 567 2.63 -20.40 38.23
CA GLN A 567 4.00 -20.12 37.81
C GLN A 567 4.18 -20.21 36.28
N LEU A 568 3.45 -21.10 35.61
CA LEU A 568 3.40 -21.17 34.15
C LEU A 568 2.65 -19.97 33.53
N LEU A 569 1.55 -19.54 34.15
CA LEU A 569 0.78 -18.34 33.75
C LEU A 569 1.61 -17.05 33.91
N ALA A 570 2.32 -16.90 35.03
CA ALA A 570 3.22 -15.78 35.26
C ALA A 570 4.38 -15.74 34.28
N MET A 571 4.90 -16.91 33.90
CA MET A 571 5.94 -17.07 32.89
C MET A 571 5.44 -16.66 31.49
N PHE A 572 4.24 -17.07 31.07
CA PHE A 572 3.62 -16.61 29.82
C PHE A 572 3.56 -15.07 29.76
N CYS A 573 3.18 -14.41 30.85
CA CYS A 573 3.14 -12.96 30.96
C CYS A 573 4.53 -12.28 31.04
N GLN A 574 5.24 -12.44 32.15
CA GLN A 574 6.36 -11.59 32.56
C GLN A 574 7.71 -12.04 31.98
N HIS A 575 7.84 -13.31 31.64
CA HIS A 575 9.09 -13.89 31.11
C HIS A 575 9.03 -14.24 29.62
N GLN A 576 7.83 -14.34 29.04
CA GLN A 576 7.64 -14.53 27.60
C GLN A 576 7.03 -13.29 26.95
N ALA A 577 5.74 -12.96 27.18
CA ALA A 577 5.05 -11.93 26.41
C ALA A 577 5.77 -10.58 26.48
N GLN A 578 6.01 -10.08 27.70
CA GLN A 578 6.70 -8.81 27.92
C GLN A 578 8.12 -8.82 27.34
N GLN A 579 8.95 -9.81 27.70
CA GLN A 579 10.34 -9.85 27.23
C GLN A 579 10.47 -10.03 25.71
N ILE A 580 9.57 -10.79 25.08
CA ILE A 580 9.58 -11.02 23.62
C ILE A 580 9.09 -9.77 22.89
N VAL A 581 7.97 -9.19 23.31
CA VAL A 581 7.40 -8.01 22.66
C VAL A 581 8.23 -6.75 22.91
N ASP A 582 8.68 -6.47 24.12
CA ASP A 582 9.45 -5.25 24.42
C ASP A 582 10.81 -5.24 23.71
N ASN A 583 11.53 -6.37 23.68
CA ASN A 583 12.74 -6.51 22.86
C ASN A 583 12.43 -6.52 21.36
N GLY A 584 11.27 -7.07 20.95
CA GLY A 584 10.79 -7.06 19.58
C GLY A 584 10.54 -5.64 19.06
N ILE A 585 9.90 -4.79 19.87
CA ILE A 585 9.68 -3.35 19.60
C ILE A 585 11.03 -2.65 19.51
N LYS A 586 11.90 -2.84 20.51
CA LYS A 586 13.23 -2.24 20.53
C LYS A 586 14.05 -2.59 19.27
N THR A 587 14.04 -3.85 18.86
CA THR A 587 14.77 -4.33 17.67
C THR A 587 14.15 -3.77 16.38
N PHE A 588 12.82 -3.73 16.27
CA PHE A 588 12.12 -3.16 15.12
C PHE A 588 12.41 -1.66 14.97
N LEU A 589 12.26 -0.89 16.04
CA LEU A 589 12.55 0.54 16.05
C LEU A 589 14.04 0.84 15.79
N GLN A 590 14.96 -0.05 16.16
CA GLN A 590 16.39 0.03 15.84
C GLN A 590 16.75 -0.48 14.43
N THR A 591 15.82 -1.09 13.69
CA THR A 591 16.07 -1.55 12.32
C THR A 591 16.18 -0.35 11.38
N GLN A 592 17.05 -0.43 10.39
CA GLN A 592 17.22 0.61 9.38
C GLN A 592 16.11 0.52 8.34
N PHE A 593 15.25 1.53 8.29
CA PHE A 593 14.49 1.86 7.09
C PHE A 593 15.45 2.41 6.04
N VAL A 594 15.39 1.89 4.82
CA VAL A 594 16.30 2.23 3.73
C VAL A 594 15.52 2.93 2.62
N SER A 595 15.90 4.18 2.32
CA SER A 595 15.39 4.87 1.14
C SER A 595 16.44 5.85 0.60
N SER A 596 16.85 5.67 -0.66
CA SER A 596 17.87 6.51 -1.32
C SER A 596 17.36 7.88 -1.75
N GLN A 597 16.04 8.07 -1.70
CA GLN A 597 15.33 9.30 -2.00
C GLN A 597 14.13 9.39 -1.06
N ILE A 598 13.57 10.59 -0.88
CA ILE A 598 12.36 10.73 -0.08
C ILE A 598 11.13 10.13 -0.80
N ASP A 599 10.39 9.29 -0.06
CA ASP A 599 9.12 8.72 -0.49
C ASP A 599 7.97 9.74 -0.33
N SER A 600 6.89 9.60 -1.12
CA SER A 600 5.63 10.31 -0.84
C SER A 600 4.97 9.77 0.43
N GLN A 601 4.08 10.56 1.05
CA GLN A 601 3.42 10.17 2.31
C GLN A 601 2.68 8.83 2.19
N ASP A 602 1.90 8.62 1.13
CA ASP A 602 1.11 7.39 0.93
C ASP A 602 2.02 6.15 0.75
N LEU A 603 3.16 6.33 0.07
CA LEU A 603 4.14 5.27 -0.15
C LEU A 603 4.91 4.96 1.14
N PHE A 604 5.25 5.98 1.93
CA PHE A 604 5.82 5.82 3.25
C PHE A 604 4.85 5.08 4.18
N GLU A 605 3.62 5.57 4.36
CA GLU A 605 2.62 4.95 5.23
C GLU A 605 2.30 3.51 4.79
N SER A 606 2.20 3.25 3.48
CA SER A 606 2.05 1.89 2.95
C SER A 606 3.23 0.98 3.32
N LYS A 607 4.48 1.44 3.15
CA LYS A 607 5.68 0.70 3.58
C LYS A 607 5.64 0.43 5.09
N ILE A 608 5.31 1.44 5.90
CA ILE A 608 5.30 1.33 7.37
C ILE A 608 4.23 0.35 7.85
N ASN A 609 3.00 0.46 7.34
CA ASN A 609 1.89 -0.40 7.76
C ASN A 609 2.14 -1.88 7.40
N LEU A 610 2.72 -2.15 6.22
CA LEU A 610 3.18 -3.49 5.86
C LEU A 610 4.30 -3.98 6.79
N SER A 611 5.33 -3.16 7.04
CA SER A 611 6.43 -3.51 7.97
C SER A 611 5.93 -3.82 9.39
N ILE A 612 4.94 -3.08 9.90
CA ILE A 612 4.34 -3.32 11.22
C ILE A 612 3.50 -4.62 11.22
N SER A 613 2.76 -4.90 10.15
CA SER A 613 1.94 -6.12 10.05
C SER A 613 2.80 -7.39 9.98
N ASP A 614 3.83 -7.39 9.12
CA ASP A 614 4.82 -8.48 9.05
C ASP A 614 5.54 -8.65 10.41
N TRP A 615 5.90 -7.54 11.08
CA TRP A 615 6.50 -7.58 12.42
C TRP A 615 5.56 -8.17 13.48
N GLN A 616 4.29 -7.76 13.54
CA GLN A 616 3.30 -8.32 14.50
C GLN A 616 3.12 -9.82 14.31
N LEU A 617 3.04 -10.30 13.06
CA LEU A 617 2.98 -11.72 12.73
C LEU A 617 4.25 -12.47 13.17
N LEU A 618 5.43 -11.90 12.94
CA LEU A 618 6.70 -12.47 13.42
C LEU A 618 6.75 -12.52 14.95
N MET A 619 6.24 -11.51 15.66
CA MET A 619 6.20 -11.52 17.12
C MET A 619 5.24 -12.57 17.69
N LEU A 620 4.07 -12.78 17.08
CA LEU A 620 3.15 -13.86 17.46
C LEU A 620 3.82 -15.23 17.32
N ASN A 621 4.49 -15.47 16.20
CA ASN A 621 5.20 -16.73 15.96
C ASN A 621 6.38 -16.92 16.91
N ARG A 622 7.16 -15.86 17.20
CA ARG A 622 8.25 -15.88 18.20
C ARG A 622 7.76 -16.15 19.63
N TYR A 623 6.54 -15.74 19.97
CA TYR A 623 5.91 -16.01 21.27
C TYR A 623 5.33 -17.44 21.35
N LEU A 624 4.61 -17.89 20.33
CA LEU A 624 4.00 -19.23 20.34
C LEU A 624 5.00 -20.37 20.12
N ARG A 625 6.10 -20.15 19.40
CA ARG A 625 7.11 -21.19 19.15
C ARG A 625 7.72 -21.78 20.44
N PRO A 626 8.21 -21.02 21.43
CA PRO A 626 8.69 -21.61 22.69
C PRO A 626 7.57 -22.33 23.46
N ILE A 627 6.32 -21.86 23.42
CA ILE A 627 5.18 -22.55 24.06
C ILE A 627 4.94 -23.90 23.38
N ASN A 628 4.95 -23.96 22.06
CA ASN A 628 4.83 -25.21 21.30
C ASN A 628 6.04 -26.14 21.49
N ILE A 629 7.27 -25.61 21.60
CA ILE A 629 8.46 -26.37 22.00
C ILE A 629 8.26 -27.00 23.38
N ILE A 630 7.73 -26.25 24.37
CA ILE A 630 7.42 -26.78 25.71
C ILE A 630 6.35 -27.88 25.61
N ARG A 631 5.27 -27.68 24.84
CA ARG A 631 4.22 -28.69 24.63
C ARG A 631 4.81 -29.97 24.04
N THR A 632 5.54 -29.90 22.92
CA THR A 632 6.14 -31.07 22.26
C THR A 632 7.21 -31.74 23.14
N ILE A 633 8.00 -30.98 23.91
CA ILE A 633 8.98 -31.55 24.85
C ILE A 633 8.27 -32.23 26.03
N ALA A 634 7.17 -31.69 26.55
CA ALA A 634 6.36 -32.32 27.60
C ALA A 634 5.59 -33.55 27.09
N GLN A 635 5.12 -33.52 25.84
CA GLN A 635 4.49 -34.64 25.15
C GLN A 635 5.49 -35.79 24.93
N GLY A 636 6.73 -35.49 24.52
CA GLY A 636 7.80 -36.48 24.42
C GLY A 636 8.37 -36.94 25.76
N ASN A 637 8.46 -36.05 26.76
CA ASN A 637 9.02 -36.38 28.07
C ASN A 637 7.92 -36.69 29.09
N LEU A 638 7.49 -37.96 29.13
CA LEU A 638 6.78 -38.57 30.25
C LEU A 638 7.47 -38.34 31.63
N LEU A 639 8.75 -37.93 31.62
CA LEU A 639 9.56 -37.59 32.78
C LEU A 639 9.47 -36.12 33.24
N MET A 640 8.65 -35.24 32.64
CA MET A 640 8.45 -33.86 33.13
C MET A 640 7.50 -33.74 34.33
N ASN A 641 6.71 -34.78 34.61
CA ASN A 641 5.63 -34.76 35.60
C ASN A 641 5.51 -36.13 36.32
N SER A 642 6.59 -36.62 36.93
CA SER A 642 6.65 -37.99 37.48
C SER A 642 5.57 -38.27 38.53
N GLY A 643 5.18 -37.28 39.35
CA GLY A 643 4.10 -37.42 40.34
C GLY A 643 2.68 -37.44 39.74
N LEU A 644 2.49 -36.91 38.53
CA LEU A 644 1.22 -36.96 37.80
C LEU A 644 1.18 -38.11 36.78
N ASN A 645 2.33 -38.61 36.32
CA ASN A 645 2.42 -39.67 35.32
C ASN A 645 2.64 -41.07 35.91
N TYR A 646 3.29 -41.20 37.08
CA TYR A 646 3.64 -42.49 37.67
C TYR A 646 3.36 -42.58 39.18
N LYS A 647 2.57 -43.58 39.58
CA LYS A 647 2.35 -43.97 40.97
C LYS A 647 3.32 -45.08 41.37
N PHE A 648 4.16 -44.81 42.37
CA PHE A 648 5.07 -45.81 42.94
C PHE A 648 4.34 -46.63 44.01
N SER A 649 4.26 -47.94 43.80
CA SER A 649 3.81 -48.87 44.83
C SER A 649 5.01 -49.57 45.45
N THR A 650 5.21 -49.35 46.76
CA THR A 650 6.18 -50.07 47.59
C THR A 650 5.48 -51.20 48.33
N THR A 651 5.78 -52.44 47.99
CA THR A 651 5.34 -53.60 48.75
C THR A 651 6.36 -53.93 49.83
N ASN A 652 5.96 -53.69 51.08
CA ASN A 652 6.67 -54.00 52.32
C ASN A 652 7.86 -53.08 52.71
N SER A 653 8.16 -53.06 54.01
CA SER A 653 8.96 -52.02 54.72
C SER A 653 10.47 -52.01 54.46
N THR A 654 10.98 -52.84 53.55
CA THR A 654 12.43 -53.11 53.40
C THR A 654 13.08 -52.42 52.19
N TYR A 655 12.40 -51.48 51.53
CA TYR A 655 12.91 -50.65 50.40
C TYR A 655 13.41 -51.40 49.15
N ARG A 656 13.22 -52.73 49.04
CA ARG A 656 13.86 -53.56 47.99
C ARG A 656 13.11 -53.71 46.67
N SER A 657 11.89 -53.16 46.54
CA SER A 657 11.18 -53.14 45.25
C SER A 657 10.28 -51.90 45.11
N ILE A 658 10.28 -51.31 43.92
CA ILE A 658 9.42 -50.19 43.52
C ILE A 658 8.69 -50.63 42.27
N LYS A 659 7.37 -50.79 42.32
CA LYS A 659 6.55 -51.01 41.12
C LYS A 659 6.12 -49.67 40.55
N ILE A 660 6.47 -49.43 39.28
CA ILE A 660 6.01 -48.26 38.51
C ILE A 660 4.62 -48.59 37.95
N LEU A 661 3.63 -47.75 38.23
CA LEU A 661 2.28 -47.82 37.66
C LEU A 661 1.99 -46.49 36.95
N THR A 662 1.40 -46.51 35.76
CA THR A 662 0.93 -45.26 35.12
C THR A 662 -0.24 -44.68 35.90
N THR A 663 -0.30 -43.35 36.00
CA THR A 663 -1.49 -42.62 36.45
C THR A 663 -2.57 -42.64 35.35
N ASN A 664 -3.80 -42.38 35.76
CA ASN A 664 -5.00 -42.35 34.94
C ASN A 664 -5.83 -41.11 35.33
N TYR A 665 -6.25 -40.30 34.34
CA TYR A 665 -7.24 -39.23 34.50
C TYR A 665 -8.42 -39.55 33.57
N SER A 666 -9.64 -39.57 34.09
CA SER A 666 -10.87 -39.74 33.28
C SER A 666 -10.86 -40.98 32.35
N ASN A 667 -10.26 -42.10 32.79
CA ASN A 667 -10.00 -43.34 32.03
C ASN A 667 -8.93 -43.25 30.92
N CYS A 668 -8.18 -42.16 30.84
CA CYS A 668 -7.06 -41.95 29.93
C CYS A 668 -5.72 -42.09 30.68
N LEU A 669 -4.76 -42.85 30.12
CA LEU A 669 -3.50 -43.22 30.76
C LEU A 669 -2.35 -42.27 30.40
N CYS A 670 -1.67 -41.70 31.40
CA CYS A 670 -0.59 -40.73 31.16
C CYS A 670 0.62 -41.28 30.40
N ALA A 671 0.91 -42.59 30.53
CA ALA A 671 1.97 -43.23 29.76
C ALA A 671 1.66 -43.35 28.25
N LEU A 672 0.42 -43.06 27.81
CA LEU A 672 -0.04 -43.17 26.42
C LEU A 672 -0.53 -41.84 25.82
N SER A 673 -0.95 -40.86 26.65
CA SER A 673 -1.34 -39.53 26.18
C SER A 673 -1.06 -38.44 27.21
N SER A 674 -0.53 -37.31 26.72
CA SER A 674 -0.35 -36.07 27.48
C SER A 674 -1.66 -35.32 27.76
N GLN A 675 -2.70 -35.60 26.96
CA GLN A 675 -3.98 -34.87 26.95
C GLN A 675 -4.97 -35.36 28.00
N CYS A 676 -4.67 -36.46 28.71
CA CYS A 676 -5.55 -36.94 29.78
C CYS A 676 -5.65 -35.89 30.89
N MET A 677 -6.87 -35.40 31.14
CA MET A 677 -7.14 -34.34 32.11
C MET A 677 -8.46 -34.54 32.85
N GLN A 678 -8.60 -33.81 33.95
CA GLN A 678 -9.77 -33.79 34.83
C GLN A 678 -9.86 -32.41 35.50
N ILE A 679 -11.05 -31.95 35.88
CA ILE A 679 -11.18 -30.68 36.63
C ILE A 679 -10.56 -30.86 38.03
N MET A 680 -9.80 -29.86 38.45
CA MET A 680 -9.07 -29.79 39.71
C MET A 680 -9.90 -29.09 40.78
N ASP A 681 -10.08 -29.76 41.92
CA ASP A 681 -10.97 -29.33 43.01
C ASP A 681 -10.23 -29.34 44.36
N ILE A 682 -10.86 -28.82 45.43
CA ILE A 682 -10.34 -28.98 46.79
C ILE A 682 -11.02 -30.20 47.44
N TYR A 683 -10.25 -31.06 48.10
CA TYR A 683 -10.74 -32.26 48.77
C TYR A 683 -10.39 -32.27 50.26
N THR A 684 -11.23 -32.87 51.09
CA THR A 684 -10.96 -33.13 52.52
C THR A 684 -11.03 -34.62 52.83
N GLN A 685 -10.28 -35.04 53.85
CA GLN A 685 -10.25 -36.42 54.35
C GLN A 685 -10.51 -36.38 55.86
N ASN A 686 -11.58 -37.03 56.31
CA ASN A 686 -12.03 -36.91 57.71
C ASN A 686 -11.29 -37.87 58.68
N SER A 687 -10.56 -38.85 58.14
CA SER A 687 -9.65 -39.74 58.87
C SER A 687 -8.61 -40.32 57.90
N SER A 688 -7.53 -40.90 58.40
CA SER A 688 -6.50 -41.59 57.60
C SER A 688 -7.03 -42.78 56.78
N THR A 689 -8.21 -43.30 57.11
CA THR A 689 -8.87 -44.45 56.47
C THR A 689 -10.05 -44.08 55.58
N SER A 690 -10.54 -42.84 55.63
CA SER A 690 -11.72 -42.37 54.88
C SER A 690 -11.36 -41.98 53.44
N PRO A 691 -12.24 -42.17 52.43
CA PRO A 691 -12.01 -41.61 51.09
C PRO A 691 -12.00 -40.08 51.09
N PHE A 692 -11.33 -39.49 50.08
CA PHE A 692 -11.34 -38.05 49.85
C PHE A 692 -12.72 -37.58 49.34
N ILE A 693 -13.29 -36.58 50.01
CA ILE A 693 -14.56 -35.94 49.66
C ILE A 693 -14.25 -34.58 49.00
N ARG A 694 -14.91 -34.25 47.89
CA ARG A 694 -14.78 -32.93 47.25
C ARG A 694 -15.49 -31.87 48.12
N THR A 695 -14.75 -30.84 48.50
CA THR A 695 -15.20 -29.76 49.38
C THR A 695 -15.54 -28.48 48.60
N LEU A 696 -14.68 -28.07 47.66
CA LEU A 696 -14.88 -26.89 46.81
C LEU A 696 -14.65 -27.22 45.34
N ARG A 697 -15.50 -26.67 44.47
CA ARG A 697 -15.43 -26.82 43.01
C ARG A 697 -14.73 -25.62 42.40
N ILE A 698 -13.65 -25.83 41.65
CA ILE A 698 -13.02 -24.75 40.88
C ILE A 698 -13.49 -24.88 39.43
N ARG A 699 -14.10 -23.82 38.90
CA ARG A 699 -14.76 -23.90 37.59
C ARG A 699 -13.73 -23.89 36.48
N ASN A 700 -13.86 -24.86 35.57
CA ASN A 700 -13.14 -24.91 34.29
C ASN A 700 -11.61 -24.74 34.43
N PHE A 701 -11.05 -25.29 35.51
CA PHE A 701 -9.62 -25.24 35.83
C PHE A 701 -9.11 -26.69 36.00
N TYR A 702 -8.12 -27.10 35.20
CA TYR A 702 -7.82 -28.51 34.93
C TYR A 702 -6.44 -28.94 35.45
N ILE A 703 -6.38 -30.22 35.85
CA ILE A 703 -5.16 -30.99 36.09
C ILE A 703 -5.07 -32.12 35.07
N GLY A 704 -3.87 -32.46 34.62
CA GLY A 704 -3.64 -33.58 33.70
C GLY A 704 -2.16 -33.97 33.62
N CYS A 705 -1.85 -34.95 32.77
CA CYS A 705 -0.49 -35.47 32.63
C CYS A 705 0.52 -34.40 32.21
N SER A 706 0.10 -33.48 31.33
CA SER A 706 0.83 -32.23 31.03
C SER A 706 0.16 -31.05 31.74
N SER A 707 0.90 -30.42 32.67
CA SER A 707 0.47 -29.19 33.33
C SER A 707 0.27 -28.02 32.35
N VAL A 708 0.91 -28.10 31.17
CA VAL A 708 0.81 -27.07 30.13
C VAL A 708 -0.47 -27.22 29.33
N GLU A 709 -0.82 -28.45 28.92
CA GLU A 709 -2.09 -28.72 28.24
C GLU A 709 -3.27 -28.45 29.20
N SER A 710 -3.13 -28.75 30.49
CA SER A 710 -4.19 -28.49 31.48
C SER A 710 -4.35 -26.99 31.77
N LEU A 711 -3.28 -26.18 31.79
CA LEU A 711 -3.41 -24.72 31.89
C LEU A 711 -4.09 -24.15 30.65
N LEU A 712 -3.62 -24.53 29.45
CA LEU A 712 -4.10 -23.99 28.18
C LEU A 712 -5.61 -24.24 27.97
N ASN A 713 -6.10 -25.43 28.34
CA ASN A 713 -7.54 -25.77 28.31
C ASN A 713 -8.34 -25.22 29.50
N SER A 714 -7.70 -24.59 30.49
CA SER A 714 -8.40 -23.93 31.60
C SER A 714 -8.88 -22.54 31.21
N THR A 715 -9.95 -22.09 31.87
CA THR A 715 -10.38 -20.67 31.88
C THR A 715 -9.99 -20.03 33.22
N LEU A 716 -10.07 -18.70 33.29
CA LEU A 716 -9.85 -17.95 34.53
C LEU A 716 -11.17 -17.54 35.22
N GLU A 717 -12.32 -18.08 34.80
CA GLU A 717 -13.69 -17.75 35.25
C GLU A 717 -13.79 -17.54 36.77
N THR A 718 -13.24 -18.48 37.55
CA THR A 718 -13.30 -18.46 39.03
C THR A 718 -12.63 -17.21 39.63
N PHE A 719 -11.62 -16.65 38.98
CA PHE A 719 -10.80 -15.53 39.47
C PHE A 719 -11.32 -14.13 39.06
N TYR A 720 -12.40 -14.07 38.27
CA TYR A 720 -13.20 -12.86 38.10
C TYR A 720 -14.21 -12.66 39.25
N ASN A 721 -14.45 -13.70 40.06
CA ASN A 721 -15.41 -13.65 41.17
C ASN A 721 -14.69 -13.57 42.53
N ARG A 722 -14.69 -12.38 43.13
CA ARG A 722 -14.06 -12.12 44.43
C ARG A 722 -14.57 -13.05 45.55
N SER A 723 -15.86 -13.41 45.55
CA SER A 723 -16.42 -14.30 46.57
C SER A 723 -15.87 -15.74 46.44
N ALA A 724 -15.70 -16.23 45.22
CA ALA A 724 -15.11 -17.55 44.98
C ALA A 724 -13.61 -17.58 45.35
N MET A 725 -12.88 -16.49 45.13
CA MET A 725 -11.48 -16.37 45.59
C MET A 725 -11.37 -16.38 47.12
N LEU A 726 -12.28 -15.69 47.83
CA LEU A 726 -12.33 -15.72 49.30
C LEU A 726 -12.71 -17.10 49.85
N GLU A 727 -13.49 -17.89 49.10
CA GLU A 727 -13.80 -19.28 49.46
C GLU A 727 -12.58 -20.20 49.28
N ILE A 728 -11.76 -19.98 48.23
CA ILE A 728 -10.49 -20.71 48.02
C ILE A 728 -9.46 -20.39 49.13
N ASP A 729 -9.36 -19.13 49.56
CA ASP A 729 -8.39 -18.67 50.59
C ASP A 729 -8.54 -19.46 51.91
N GLN A 730 -9.78 -19.73 52.34
CA GLN A 730 -10.09 -20.48 53.57
C GLN A 730 -9.46 -21.88 53.61
N TYR A 731 -9.27 -22.52 52.45
CA TYR A 731 -8.72 -23.87 52.35
C TYR A 731 -7.21 -23.92 52.10
N LEU A 732 -6.59 -22.80 51.71
CA LEU A 732 -5.16 -22.73 51.37
C LEU A 732 -4.27 -22.73 52.62
N TYR A 733 -4.56 -21.90 53.63
CA TYR A 733 -3.71 -21.85 54.84
C TYR A 733 -4.44 -21.46 56.15
N ALA A 734 -5.44 -22.27 56.53
CA ALA A 734 -6.29 -22.03 57.70
C ALA A 734 -5.61 -21.73 59.07
N PRO A 735 -4.45 -22.31 59.49
CA PRO A 735 -4.07 -22.32 60.90
C PRO A 735 -3.24 -21.12 61.41
N LEU A 736 -2.92 -20.10 60.60
CA LEU A 736 -2.12 -18.93 61.05
C LEU A 736 -2.80 -17.54 60.88
N GLY A 737 -4.07 -17.48 60.52
CA GLY A 737 -4.84 -16.21 60.49
C GLY A 737 -4.41 -15.18 59.44
N SER A 738 -3.46 -15.50 58.55
CA SER A 738 -3.02 -14.64 57.45
C SER A 738 -3.80 -14.94 56.16
N SER A 739 -4.88 -14.20 55.92
CA SER A 739 -5.49 -14.11 54.59
C SER A 739 -4.61 -13.28 53.65
N PHE A 740 -4.75 -13.50 52.35
CA PHE A 740 -4.08 -12.70 51.32
C PHE A 740 -5.10 -11.73 50.70
N ASN A 741 -4.72 -10.46 50.53
CA ASN A 741 -5.61 -9.44 49.97
C ASN A 741 -5.57 -9.46 48.44
N PHE A 742 -6.55 -10.10 47.79
CA PHE A 742 -6.63 -10.24 46.34
C PHE A 742 -7.47 -9.18 45.64
N SER A 743 -6.98 -8.75 44.48
CA SER A 743 -7.75 -8.11 43.42
C SER A 743 -8.33 -9.17 42.48
N ALA A 744 -9.65 -9.20 42.31
CA ALA A 744 -10.29 -10.04 41.28
C ALA A 744 -10.09 -9.43 39.88
N LEU A 745 -10.10 -10.27 38.84
CA LEU A 745 -10.03 -9.82 37.46
C LEU A 745 -11.33 -9.08 37.05
N ASN A 746 -11.24 -8.09 36.16
CA ASN A 746 -12.38 -7.25 35.81
C ASN A 746 -13.06 -7.72 34.50
N PRO A 747 -14.32 -8.19 34.55
CA PRO A 747 -15.03 -8.69 33.38
C PRO A 747 -15.37 -7.61 32.33
N THR A 748 -15.15 -6.32 32.61
CA THR A 748 -15.31 -5.25 31.60
C THR A 748 -14.05 -4.99 30.77
N LEU A 749 -12.91 -5.60 31.12
CA LEU A 749 -11.65 -5.47 30.38
C LEU A 749 -11.30 -6.73 29.58
N SER A 750 -11.76 -7.89 30.04
CA SER A 750 -11.42 -9.21 29.49
C SER A 750 -12.54 -10.22 29.74
N LEU A 751 -12.67 -11.24 28.88
CA LEU A 751 -13.80 -12.17 28.88
C LEU A 751 -13.57 -13.35 29.86
N PRO A 752 -14.41 -13.53 30.90
CA PRO A 752 -14.16 -14.55 31.93
C PRO A 752 -14.13 -16.00 31.45
N ASN A 753 -14.79 -16.30 30.32
CA ASN A 753 -14.95 -17.64 29.77
C ASN A 753 -13.90 -17.98 28.70
N GLU A 754 -12.96 -17.08 28.39
CA GLU A 754 -11.85 -17.41 27.49
C GLU A 754 -10.88 -18.41 28.15
N THR A 755 -10.35 -19.33 27.35
CA THR A 755 -9.29 -20.24 27.79
C THR A 755 -7.96 -19.51 27.82
N VAL A 756 -7.01 -20.00 28.63
CA VAL A 756 -5.64 -19.47 28.63
C VAL A 756 -4.99 -19.65 27.26
N GLU A 757 -5.34 -20.69 26.48
CA GLU A 757 -4.91 -20.83 25.09
C GLU A 757 -5.38 -19.69 24.18
N THR A 758 -6.62 -19.20 24.33
CA THR A 758 -7.11 -18.02 23.58
C THR A 758 -6.30 -16.77 23.91
N ILE A 759 -6.00 -16.52 25.19
CA ILE A 759 -5.23 -15.36 25.63
C ILE A 759 -3.76 -15.47 25.16
N VAL A 760 -3.17 -16.67 25.24
CA VAL A 760 -1.83 -17.00 24.71
C VAL A 760 -1.76 -16.77 23.19
N ASN A 761 -2.78 -17.17 22.44
CA ASN A 761 -2.85 -16.95 20.99
C ASN A 761 -3.00 -15.48 20.58
N ARG A 762 -3.16 -14.54 21.54
CA ARG A 762 -3.06 -13.08 21.35
C ARG A 762 -1.78 -12.47 21.93
N LEU A 763 -0.71 -13.24 22.15
CA LEU A 763 0.52 -12.83 22.85
C LEU A 763 0.29 -12.31 24.30
N MET A 764 -0.84 -12.65 24.93
CA MET A 764 -1.30 -11.97 26.16
C MET A 764 -1.49 -10.44 25.98
N ILE A 765 -1.86 -9.97 24.78
CA ILE A 765 -2.14 -8.57 24.44
C ILE A 765 -3.60 -8.42 24.00
N ASP A 766 -4.28 -7.40 24.49
CA ASP A 766 -5.67 -7.09 24.13
C ASP A 766 -5.76 -6.00 23.05
N SER A 767 -4.80 -5.06 22.98
CA SER A 767 -4.73 -4.07 21.90
C SER A 767 -3.33 -3.46 21.72
N TRP A 768 -3.12 -2.80 20.58
CA TRP A 768 -1.90 -2.07 20.24
C TRP A 768 -2.22 -0.59 19.99
N SER A 769 -1.38 0.31 20.50
CA SER A 769 -1.35 1.72 20.09
C SER A 769 -0.16 1.96 19.15
N LEU A 770 -0.43 2.64 18.03
CA LEU A 770 0.53 2.95 16.97
C LEU A 770 0.46 4.44 16.66
N ASN A 771 1.61 5.09 16.55
CA ASN A 771 1.73 6.46 16.06
C ASN A 771 2.83 6.52 15.00
N ILE A 772 2.52 7.07 13.82
CA ILE A 772 3.39 7.12 12.64
C ILE A 772 3.45 8.56 12.17
N SER A 773 4.66 9.09 11.92
CA SER A 773 4.88 10.52 11.64
C SER A 773 5.66 10.74 10.34
N PHE A 774 4.96 11.08 9.25
CA PHE A 774 5.59 11.42 7.98
C PHE A 774 6.49 12.67 8.08
N SER A 775 6.13 13.66 8.88
CA SER A 775 6.96 14.86 9.09
C SER A 775 8.28 14.55 9.82
N SER A 776 8.27 13.59 10.76
CA SER A 776 9.49 13.12 11.41
C SER A 776 10.35 12.26 10.47
N TYR A 777 9.74 11.50 9.55
CA TYR A 777 10.45 10.83 8.46
C TYR A 777 11.08 11.84 7.48
N TYR A 778 10.35 12.90 7.09
CA TYR A 778 10.87 13.99 6.26
C TYR A 778 12.12 14.61 6.89
N GLN A 779 12.05 14.93 8.18
CA GLN A 779 13.16 15.48 8.96
C GLN A 779 14.34 14.50 9.11
N ALA A 780 14.09 13.19 9.21
CA ALA A 780 15.14 12.17 9.27
C ALA A 780 15.82 11.92 7.91
N CYS A 781 15.10 12.10 6.79
CA CYS A 781 15.67 12.06 5.45
C CYS A 781 16.50 13.32 5.13
N ALA A 782 16.01 14.51 5.51
CA ALA A 782 16.62 15.82 5.29
C ALA A 782 17.25 15.97 3.87
N PRO A 783 16.43 16.01 2.80
CA PRO A 783 16.94 16.05 1.43
C PRO A 783 17.73 17.35 1.14
N LEU A 784 19.00 17.20 0.77
CA LEU A 784 19.92 18.35 0.59
C LEU A 784 19.61 19.17 -0.68
N SER A 785 19.14 18.50 -1.75
CA SER A 785 18.74 19.17 -2.99
C SER A 785 17.85 18.30 -3.86
N CYS A 786 16.63 18.77 -4.16
CA CYS A 786 15.76 18.18 -5.17
C CYS A 786 16.13 18.71 -6.56
N THR A 787 16.29 17.81 -7.54
CA THR A 787 16.52 18.15 -8.97
C THR A 787 15.31 17.74 -9.81
N ILE A 788 14.70 18.69 -10.53
CA ILE A 788 13.46 18.46 -11.32
C ILE A 788 13.55 19.13 -12.68
N GLU A 789 13.14 18.43 -13.73
CA GLU A 789 12.93 19.01 -15.05
C GLU A 789 11.50 19.59 -15.16
N TYR A 790 11.37 20.92 -15.12
CA TYR A 790 10.10 21.62 -15.27
C TYR A 790 9.91 22.14 -16.70
N ILE A 791 8.71 21.98 -17.27
CA ILE A 791 8.37 22.52 -18.60
C ILE A 791 7.83 23.94 -18.44
N GLY A 792 8.73 24.92 -18.54
CA GLY A 792 8.42 26.34 -18.35
C GLY A 792 8.02 27.06 -19.64
N LYS A 793 7.38 28.22 -19.45
CA LYS A 793 7.36 29.29 -20.46
C LYS A 793 8.59 30.18 -20.26
N ASN A 794 9.12 30.75 -21.34
CA ASN A 794 10.32 31.59 -21.28
C ASN A 794 10.17 32.75 -20.29
N ASN A 795 11.15 32.93 -19.40
CA ASN A 795 11.18 34.05 -18.46
C ASN A 795 11.28 35.38 -19.21
N ILE A 796 10.51 36.39 -18.78
CA ILE A 796 10.51 37.73 -19.38
C ILE A 796 11.92 38.33 -19.48
N LEU A 797 12.81 38.05 -18.52
CA LEU A 797 14.19 38.55 -18.56
C LEU A 797 15.03 37.88 -19.65
N ASP A 798 14.88 36.57 -19.86
CA ASP A 798 15.56 35.82 -20.94
C ASP A 798 15.02 36.18 -22.32
N VAL A 799 13.72 36.48 -22.40
CA VAL A 799 13.11 37.06 -23.62
C VAL A 799 13.71 38.44 -23.91
N ILE A 800 13.87 39.30 -22.89
CA ILE A 800 14.47 40.63 -23.04
C ILE A 800 15.96 40.54 -23.43
N THR A 801 16.78 39.70 -22.80
CA THR A 801 18.20 39.56 -23.15
C THR A 801 18.40 38.96 -24.55
N SER A 802 17.58 37.97 -24.93
CA SER A 802 17.57 37.42 -26.29
C SER A 802 17.17 38.48 -27.33
N ILE A 803 16.15 39.29 -27.02
CA ILE A 803 15.76 40.45 -27.84
C ILE A 803 16.91 41.46 -27.95
N ILE A 804 17.60 41.79 -26.86
CA ILE A 804 18.77 42.71 -26.87
C ILE A 804 19.89 42.16 -27.76
N GLY A 805 20.18 40.85 -27.70
CA GLY A 805 21.15 40.21 -28.59
C GLY A 805 20.76 40.30 -30.07
N ILE A 806 19.49 40.04 -30.40
CA ILE A 806 18.96 40.14 -31.77
C ILE A 806 18.98 41.61 -32.24
N PHE A 807 18.59 42.57 -31.41
CA PHE A 807 18.65 44.00 -31.72
C PHE A 807 20.09 44.50 -31.90
N GLY A 808 21.06 43.95 -31.15
CA GLY A 808 22.49 44.23 -31.34
C GLY A 808 22.96 43.84 -32.75
N GLY A 809 22.61 42.63 -33.21
CA GLY A 809 22.89 42.18 -34.57
C GLY A 809 22.15 43.00 -35.64
N LEU A 810 20.86 43.27 -35.46
CA LEU A 810 20.05 44.03 -36.41
C LEU A 810 20.53 45.48 -36.56
N SER A 811 20.92 46.12 -35.45
CA SER A 811 21.47 47.48 -35.40
C SER A 811 22.75 47.61 -36.23
N LEU A 812 23.64 46.61 -36.13
CA LEU A 812 24.90 46.59 -36.88
C LEU A 812 24.65 46.40 -38.39
N GLY A 813 23.77 45.47 -38.76
CA GLY A 813 23.40 45.21 -40.16
C GLY A 813 22.67 46.39 -40.82
N LEU A 814 21.72 47.03 -40.12
CA LEU A 814 20.97 48.17 -40.65
C LEU A 814 21.87 49.40 -40.87
N LYS A 815 22.85 49.65 -40.00
CA LYS A 815 23.83 50.74 -40.20
C LYS A 815 24.62 50.59 -41.50
N LEU A 816 25.08 49.37 -41.81
CA LEU A 816 25.79 49.08 -43.06
C LEU A 816 24.89 49.24 -44.29
N PHE A 817 23.62 48.83 -44.20
CA PHE A 817 22.65 48.92 -45.29
C PHE A 817 22.23 50.38 -45.60
N PHE A 818 22.05 51.21 -44.58
CA PHE A 818 21.57 52.60 -44.75
C PHE A 818 22.59 53.51 -45.47
N ILE A 819 23.89 53.29 -45.21
CA ILE A 819 24.99 54.04 -45.84
C ILE A 819 25.04 53.81 -47.36
N LEU A 820 24.66 52.62 -47.83
CA LEU A 820 24.65 52.28 -49.25
C LEU A 820 23.50 52.94 -50.04
N ILE A 821 22.37 53.23 -49.38
CA ILE A 821 21.16 53.77 -50.04
C ILE A 821 21.15 55.31 -50.06
N LEU A 822 21.72 55.98 -49.04
CA LEU A 822 21.77 57.45 -48.94
C LEU A 822 22.55 58.16 -50.06
N ARG A 823 23.25 57.43 -50.95
CA ARG A 823 23.92 58.00 -52.13
C ARG A 823 23.03 58.16 -53.37
N SER A 824 21.79 57.67 -53.36
CA SER A 824 20.94 57.61 -54.56
C SER A 824 19.77 58.61 -54.53
N SER A 825 20.00 59.74 -55.20
CA SER A 825 19.03 60.72 -55.72
C SER A 825 18.06 61.41 -54.75
N GLU A 826 18.46 62.63 -54.35
CA GLU A 826 17.52 63.74 -54.18
C GLU A 826 16.93 64.15 -55.56
N LYS A 827 15.61 64.38 -55.65
CA LYS A 827 14.97 65.42 -56.51
C LYS A 827 13.43 65.41 -56.43
N ILE A 828 12.90 66.24 -55.54
CA ILE A 828 11.86 67.28 -55.76
C ILE A 828 11.05 67.14 -57.07
N ARG A 829 9.73 66.90 -57.16
CA ARG A 829 8.50 67.28 -56.37
C ARG A 829 7.83 68.60 -56.82
N ASN A 830 6.50 68.58 -57.04
CA ASN A 830 5.48 69.57 -56.61
C ASN A 830 4.08 69.34 -57.25
N ASN A 831 3.01 69.32 -56.41
CA ASN A 831 1.61 69.79 -56.67
C ASN A 831 0.75 69.15 -57.80
N LEU A 832 -0.61 69.09 -57.80
CA LEU A 832 -1.77 69.18 -56.87
C LEU A 832 -3.05 68.74 -57.68
N SER A 833 -4.31 68.57 -57.22
CA SER A 833 -5.02 68.66 -55.92
C SER A 833 -6.32 67.79 -55.87
N PHE A 834 -6.78 67.50 -54.65
CA PHE A 834 -8.18 67.47 -54.10
C PHE A 834 -9.37 66.63 -54.66
N ILE A 835 -10.10 66.04 -53.68
CA ILE A 835 -11.57 65.81 -53.54
C ILE A 835 -12.22 64.41 -53.76
N ALA A 836 -13.15 64.13 -52.83
CA ALA A 836 -14.30 63.21 -52.81
C ALA A 836 -14.19 61.77 -52.22
N MET A 837 -15.13 61.51 -51.28
CA MET A 837 -15.78 60.25 -50.87
C MET A 837 -14.92 58.97 -50.69
N LYS A 838 -14.72 58.40 -49.49
CA LYS A 838 -15.53 58.34 -48.25
C LYS A 838 -16.90 57.67 -48.44
N THR A 839 -16.95 56.34 -48.45
CA THR A 839 -18.00 55.41 -47.93
C THR A 839 -17.47 53.97 -48.03
N VAL A 840 -18.17 52.98 -47.45
CA VAL A 840 -17.83 51.53 -47.46
C VAL A 840 -16.62 51.13 -46.60
N ILE A 841 -16.68 51.44 -45.30
CA ILE A 841 -16.17 50.52 -44.26
C ILE A 841 -17.38 50.05 -43.46
N LYS A 842 -17.87 48.86 -43.79
CA LYS A 842 -18.84 48.10 -42.98
C LYS A 842 -18.75 46.63 -43.38
N ASN A 843 -18.59 45.75 -42.38
CA ASN A 843 -18.49 44.29 -42.49
C ASN A 843 -17.16 43.77 -43.13
N LEU A 844 -16.58 42.63 -42.70
CA LEU A 844 -16.45 42.06 -41.34
C LEU A 844 -15.32 41.01 -41.36
N PHE A 845 -14.83 40.62 -40.18
CA PHE A 845 -13.79 39.59 -39.98
C PHE A 845 -14.41 38.19 -39.76
N ILE A 846 -13.53 37.18 -39.65
CA ILE A 846 -13.67 35.83 -39.02
C ILE A 846 -13.65 34.65 -40.02
N CYS A 847 -12.58 33.84 -39.98
CA CYS A 847 -12.62 32.44 -39.48
C CYS A 847 -11.25 31.73 -39.51
N TYR A 848 -10.87 31.05 -38.42
CA TYR A 848 -9.89 29.94 -38.39
C TYR A 848 -9.97 29.22 -37.03
N ASN A 849 -10.23 27.91 -36.97
CA ASN A 849 -10.07 27.15 -35.72
C ASN A 849 -10.17 25.62 -35.90
N GLN A 850 -9.33 24.83 -35.22
CA GLN A 850 -9.68 23.45 -34.80
C GLN A 850 -8.71 22.86 -33.74
N GLN A 851 -8.82 23.25 -32.46
CA GLN A 851 -8.44 22.37 -31.34
C GLN A 851 -9.09 22.77 -30.00
N GLN A 852 -10.32 22.33 -29.73
CA GLN A 852 -11.00 22.45 -28.44
C GLN A 852 -11.95 21.28 -28.22
N MET A 853 -11.77 20.54 -27.11
CA MET A 853 -12.76 19.54 -26.65
C MET A 853 -13.01 19.65 -25.14
N ILE A 854 -11.96 19.76 -24.32
CA ILE A 854 -12.09 20.03 -22.86
C ILE A 854 -12.76 21.40 -22.61
N THR A 855 -12.32 22.46 -23.31
CA THR A 855 -12.88 23.82 -23.18
C THR A 855 -14.35 23.95 -23.62
N ARG A 856 -14.97 22.91 -24.20
CA ARG A 856 -16.36 22.97 -24.67
C ARG A 856 -17.41 22.58 -23.63
N LEU A 857 -17.01 21.92 -22.54
CA LEU A 857 -17.89 21.71 -21.38
C LEU A 857 -17.83 22.96 -20.47
N GLN A 858 -16.62 23.41 -20.12
CA GLN A 858 -16.40 24.56 -19.23
C GLN A 858 -16.99 25.90 -19.75
N ILE A 859 -17.11 26.11 -21.07
CA ILE A 859 -17.66 27.36 -21.62
C ILE A 859 -19.19 27.45 -21.51
N PHE A 860 -19.90 26.35 -21.26
CA PHE A 860 -21.36 26.40 -21.03
C PHE A 860 -21.72 26.45 -19.55
N PHE A 861 -20.98 25.76 -18.69
CA PHE A 861 -21.39 25.59 -17.29
C PHE A 861 -20.90 26.74 -16.40
N LEU A 862 -21.83 27.59 -15.93
CA LEU A 862 -21.67 28.08 -14.56
C LEU A 862 -21.73 26.86 -13.61
N THR A 863 -20.94 26.92 -12.55
CA THR A 863 -20.51 25.79 -11.73
C THR A 863 -21.58 25.19 -10.80
N ILE A 864 -22.87 25.43 -11.07
CA ILE A 864 -24.01 24.86 -10.35
C ILE A 864 -25.03 24.38 -11.39
N SER A 865 -25.30 23.08 -11.39
CA SER A 865 -26.10 22.38 -12.41
C SER A 865 -27.42 21.83 -11.87
N LEU A 866 -28.49 21.80 -12.66
CA LEU A 866 -29.83 21.45 -12.17
C LEU A 866 -30.10 19.94 -12.26
N TYR A 867 -30.28 19.29 -11.11
CA TYR A 867 -30.76 17.91 -11.02
C TYR A 867 -32.30 17.85 -10.95
N SER A 868 -32.95 17.45 -12.04
CA SER A 868 -34.39 17.63 -12.26
C SER A 868 -35.30 16.70 -11.45
N MET A 869 -34.77 15.64 -10.84
CA MET A 869 -35.56 14.66 -10.07
C MET A 869 -36.40 15.34 -8.97
N GLY A 870 -35.88 16.41 -8.34
CA GLY A 870 -36.58 17.15 -7.28
C GLY A 870 -37.89 17.83 -7.71
N LEU A 871 -38.14 17.96 -9.01
CA LEU A 871 -39.37 18.51 -9.60
C LEU A 871 -40.40 17.43 -10.00
N SER A 872 -40.01 16.14 -9.96
CA SER A 872 -40.79 15.05 -10.57
C SER A 872 -40.90 13.77 -9.74
N MET A 873 -40.01 13.55 -8.76
CA MET A 873 -40.01 12.31 -7.96
C MET A 873 -39.26 12.45 -6.61
N GLY A 874 -39.85 11.89 -5.55
CA GLY A 874 -39.12 11.52 -4.33
C GLY A 874 -39.03 12.55 -3.20
N ARG A 875 -39.77 13.67 -3.25
CA ARG A 875 -40.04 14.58 -2.12
C ARG A 875 -41.39 15.27 -2.31
N GLY A 876 -42.25 15.27 -1.28
CA GLY A 876 -43.51 16.04 -1.24
C GLY A 876 -44.51 15.74 -2.37
N THR A 877 -45.49 16.63 -2.52
CA THR A 877 -46.45 16.65 -3.64
C THR A 877 -45.86 17.35 -4.86
N VAL A 878 -46.17 16.84 -6.06
CA VAL A 878 -45.71 17.43 -7.32
C VAL A 878 -46.54 18.67 -7.64
N GLY A 879 -45.88 19.84 -7.75
CA GLY A 879 -46.50 21.11 -8.12
C GLY A 879 -46.90 21.20 -9.60
N SER A 880 -47.63 22.26 -9.97
CA SER A 880 -48.09 22.44 -11.36
C SER A 880 -46.93 22.66 -12.33
N ASP A 881 -47.14 22.34 -13.61
CA ASP A 881 -46.12 22.52 -14.66
C ASP A 881 -45.58 23.97 -14.69
N GLU A 882 -46.46 24.98 -14.53
CA GLU A 882 -46.09 26.40 -14.56
C GLU A 882 -45.31 26.86 -13.32
N GLU A 883 -45.46 26.20 -12.17
CA GLU A 883 -44.60 26.44 -11.00
C GLU A 883 -43.22 25.82 -11.21
N ARG A 884 -43.17 24.61 -11.79
CA ARG A 884 -41.93 23.91 -12.09
C ARG A 884 -41.14 24.57 -13.23
N PHE A 885 -41.83 25.18 -14.22
CA PHE A 885 -41.19 25.97 -15.28
C PHE A 885 -40.46 27.20 -14.75
N LYS A 886 -40.99 27.89 -13.72
CA LYS A 886 -40.29 29.04 -13.10
C LYS A 886 -38.92 28.64 -12.54
N VAL A 887 -38.75 27.41 -12.06
CA VAL A 887 -37.46 26.90 -11.58
C VAL A 887 -36.48 26.71 -12.75
N PHE A 888 -36.94 26.28 -13.93
CA PHE A 888 -36.12 26.22 -15.14
C PHE A 888 -35.73 27.60 -15.66
N ASP A 889 -36.70 28.52 -15.78
CA ASP A 889 -36.44 29.90 -16.20
C ASP A 889 -35.45 30.59 -15.24
N ARG A 890 -35.67 30.46 -13.92
CA ARG A 890 -34.78 31.04 -12.91
C ARG A 890 -33.38 30.41 -12.92
N SER A 891 -33.27 29.11 -13.21
CA SER A 891 -31.96 28.45 -13.39
C SER A 891 -31.20 29.05 -14.58
N ILE A 892 -31.89 29.26 -15.71
CA ILE A 892 -31.30 29.84 -16.93
C ILE A 892 -30.96 31.33 -16.76
N GLU A 893 -31.78 32.10 -16.02
CA GLU A 893 -31.45 33.49 -15.61
C GLU A 893 -30.16 33.56 -14.79
N LEU A 894 -29.95 32.59 -13.89
CA LEU A 894 -28.73 32.47 -13.08
C LEU A 894 -27.55 31.85 -13.86
N GLY A 895 -27.72 31.58 -15.16
CA GLY A 895 -26.67 31.04 -16.02
C GLY A 895 -26.43 29.53 -15.88
N CYS A 896 -27.27 28.80 -15.15
CA CYS A 896 -27.24 27.34 -15.15
C CYS A 896 -27.72 26.81 -16.52
N THR A 897 -26.82 26.18 -17.25
CA THR A 897 -27.09 25.59 -18.57
C THR A 897 -27.14 24.05 -18.55
N PHE A 898 -26.61 23.39 -17.52
CA PHE A 898 -26.60 21.92 -17.45
C PHE A 898 -27.85 21.41 -16.74
N PHE A 899 -28.74 20.77 -17.50
CA PHE A 899 -29.94 20.14 -16.97
C PHE A 899 -29.76 18.62 -17.03
N ASP A 900 -29.76 17.96 -15.87
CA ASP A 900 -29.59 16.51 -15.72
C ASP A 900 -30.91 15.85 -15.31
N SER A 901 -31.41 14.95 -16.17
CA SER A 901 -32.64 14.17 -16.01
C SER A 901 -32.36 12.67 -16.16
N ALA A 902 -33.39 11.82 -16.17
CA ALA A 902 -33.31 10.39 -16.50
C ALA A 902 -34.70 9.84 -16.89
N ASP A 903 -34.72 8.75 -17.65
CA ASP A 903 -35.93 8.00 -18.01
C ASP A 903 -36.79 7.57 -16.80
N ILE A 904 -36.13 7.34 -15.66
CA ILE A 904 -36.70 6.84 -14.41
C ILE A 904 -37.23 7.94 -13.46
N TYR A 905 -36.96 9.23 -13.72
CA TYR A 905 -37.31 10.33 -12.81
C TYR A 905 -38.76 10.82 -12.98
N GLY A 906 -39.75 9.95 -12.74
CA GLY A 906 -41.17 10.34 -12.82
C GLY A 906 -41.53 10.94 -14.19
N ASP A 907 -42.16 12.13 -14.20
CA ASP A 907 -42.53 12.87 -15.41
C ASP A 907 -41.44 13.80 -15.96
N SER A 908 -40.19 13.71 -15.49
CA SER A 908 -39.20 14.77 -15.72
C SER A 908 -38.83 15.01 -17.19
N GLU A 909 -38.72 13.94 -17.99
CA GLU A 909 -38.51 14.07 -19.44
C GLU A 909 -39.72 14.69 -20.14
N ASP A 910 -40.94 14.35 -19.72
CA ASP A 910 -42.17 14.91 -20.31
C ASP A 910 -42.34 16.39 -19.92
N LEU A 911 -42.00 16.75 -18.68
CA LEU A 911 -42.00 18.13 -18.18
C LEU A 911 -40.98 19.00 -18.94
N LEU A 912 -39.75 18.50 -19.12
CA LEU A 912 -38.73 19.18 -19.92
C LEU A 912 -39.16 19.32 -21.39
N GLY A 913 -39.82 18.30 -21.95
CA GLY A 913 -40.37 18.36 -23.30
C GLY A 913 -41.48 19.41 -23.45
N LYS A 914 -42.42 19.49 -22.50
CA LYS A 914 -43.41 20.57 -22.44
C LYS A 914 -42.75 21.95 -22.35
N TYR A 915 -41.75 22.10 -21.47
CA TYR A 915 -41.02 23.35 -21.28
C TYR A 915 -40.31 23.81 -22.56
N PHE A 916 -39.51 22.93 -23.20
CA PHE A 916 -38.80 23.28 -24.43
C PHE A 916 -39.75 23.48 -25.63
N LYS A 917 -40.90 22.79 -25.67
CA LYS A 917 -41.95 23.05 -26.67
C LYS A 917 -42.61 24.42 -26.48
N LYS A 918 -42.78 24.87 -25.24
CA LYS A 918 -43.32 26.20 -24.91
C LYS A 918 -42.28 27.32 -25.11
N TYR A 919 -41.00 27.03 -24.85
CA TYR A 919 -39.89 27.99 -24.90
C TYR A 919 -38.69 27.46 -25.73
N PRO A 920 -38.82 27.32 -27.07
CA PRO A 920 -37.80 26.68 -27.90
C PRO A 920 -36.44 27.40 -27.93
N GLU A 921 -36.40 28.70 -27.67
CA GLU A 921 -35.15 29.46 -27.53
C GLU A 921 -34.37 29.11 -26.24
N GLN A 922 -35.03 28.60 -25.19
CA GLN A 922 -34.36 28.14 -23.97
C GLN A 922 -33.59 26.82 -24.23
N ARG A 923 -34.12 25.92 -25.07
CA ARG A 923 -33.45 24.65 -25.45
C ARG A 923 -32.07 24.87 -26.08
N LYS A 924 -31.86 26.00 -26.76
CA LYS A 924 -30.58 26.38 -27.38
C LYS A 924 -29.51 26.82 -26.37
N LYS A 925 -29.93 27.20 -25.15
CA LYS A 925 -29.05 27.61 -24.05
C LYS A 925 -28.69 26.44 -23.12
N VAL A 926 -29.60 25.45 -23.03
CA VAL A 926 -29.44 24.28 -22.16
C VAL A 926 -28.64 23.18 -22.85
N PHE A 927 -27.62 22.69 -22.17
CA PHE A 927 -26.96 21.41 -22.43
C PHE A 927 -27.76 20.33 -21.68
N LEU A 928 -28.46 19.47 -22.41
CA LEU A 928 -29.41 18.52 -21.83
C LEU A 928 -28.82 17.12 -21.70
N ALA A 929 -28.88 16.55 -20.49
CA ALA A 929 -28.59 15.14 -20.23
C ALA A 929 -29.82 14.32 -19.81
N THR A 930 -29.87 13.07 -20.27
CA THR A 930 -30.75 12.04 -19.72
C THR A 930 -30.03 10.67 -19.70
N LYS A 931 -30.67 9.65 -19.13
CA LYS A 931 -30.05 8.35 -18.80
C LYS A 931 -31.02 7.21 -19.03
N PHE A 932 -30.48 5.99 -19.17
CA PHE A 932 -31.21 4.73 -19.20
C PHE A 932 -30.51 3.66 -18.36
N ALA A 933 -31.22 2.56 -18.08
CA ALA A 933 -30.74 1.19 -17.74
C ALA A 933 -31.62 0.55 -16.66
N ASN A 934 -32.23 1.38 -15.80
CA ASN A 934 -33.08 0.92 -14.71
C ASN A 934 -34.48 0.56 -15.23
N ILE A 935 -34.89 -0.70 -15.07
CA ILE A 935 -36.25 -1.16 -15.33
C ILE A 935 -36.91 -1.50 -14.00
N ILE A 936 -37.88 -0.69 -13.59
CA ILE A 936 -38.75 -0.95 -12.44
C ILE A 936 -39.90 -1.86 -12.89
N SER A 937 -40.22 -2.90 -12.12
CA SER A 937 -41.37 -3.79 -12.37
C SER A 937 -42.72 -3.09 -12.20
N ALA A 938 -43.78 -3.63 -12.79
CA ALA A 938 -45.12 -3.03 -12.75
C ALA A 938 -45.73 -2.93 -11.33
N ASP A 939 -45.23 -3.71 -10.37
CA ASP A 939 -45.60 -3.65 -8.95
C ASP A 939 -44.69 -2.70 -8.11
N LEU A 940 -43.73 -2.03 -8.77
CA LEU A 940 -42.74 -1.12 -8.20
C LEU A 940 -41.74 -1.74 -7.20
N LYS A 941 -41.68 -3.07 -7.05
CA LYS A 941 -40.86 -3.72 -6.01
C LYS A 941 -39.48 -4.20 -6.47
N THR A 942 -39.27 -4.42 -7.76
CA THR A 942 -37.99 -4.91 -8.28
C THR A 942 -37.42 -3.94 -9.29
N VAL A 943 -36.10 -3.72 -9.22
CA VAL A 943 -35.34 -2.94 -10.19
C VAL A 943 -34.35 -3.89 -10.84
N SER A 944 -34.50 -4.10 -12.15
CA SER A 944 -33.52 -4.78 -12.98
C SER A 944 -32.69 -3.74 -13.76
N ILE A 945 -31.48 -4.12 -14.14
CA ILE A 945 -30.56 -3.28 -14.93
C ILE A 945 -30.41 -3.95 -16.30
N ARG A 946 -30.46 -3.17 -17.37
CA ARG A 946 -30.30 -3.65 -18.76
C ARG A 946 -29.38 -2.72 -19.54
N GLY A 947 -28.26 -3.28 -20.03
CA GLY A 947 -27.25 -2.59 -20.83
C GLY A 947 -27.14 -3.09 -22.28
N ASP A 948 -27.92 -4.11 -22.65
CA ASP A 948 -27.83 -4.74 -23.97
C ASP A 948 -28.16 -3.81 -25.15
N VAL A 949 -27.57 -4.15 -26.28
CA VAL A 949 -27.62 -3.41 -27.54
C VAL A 949 -29.06 -3.10 -28.02
N GLU A 950 -30.03 -3.96 -27.74
CA GLU A 950 -31.42 -3.75 -28.12
C GLU A 950 -32.12 -2.75 -27.19
N TYR A 951 -31.94 -2.92 -25.87
CA TYR A 951 -32.50 -2.02 -24.86
C TYR A 951 -31.92 -0.61 -24.92
N VAL A 952 -30.61 -0.45 -25.17
CA VAL A 952 -29.95 0.87 -25.32
C VAL A 952 -30.65 1.73 -26.39
N ARG A 953 -30.92 1.15 -27.56
CA ARG A 953 -31.62 1.86 -28.66
C ARG A 953 -33.06 2.19 -28.28
N ARG A 954 -33.78 1.20 -27.72
CA ARG A 954 -35.19 1.32 -27.32
C ARG A 954 -35.41 2.39 -26.23
N ALA A 955 -34.50 2.47 -25.27
CA ALA A 955 -34.56 3.46 -24.20
C ALA A 955 -34.27 4.88 -24.71
N ASN A 956 -33.34 5.05 -25.65
CA ASN A 956 -33.05 6.36 -26.24
C ASN A 956 -34.25 6.89 -27.03
N GLU A 957 -34.91 6.04 -27.82
CA GLU A 957 -36.11 6.44 -28.57
C GLU A 957 -37.29 6.77 -27.64
N LYS A 958 -37.43 6.06 -26.50
CA LYS A 958 -38.39 6.43 -25.44
C LYS A 958 -38.08 7.82 -24.87
N SER A 959 -36.83 8.09 -24.49
CA SER A 959 -36.40 9.38 -23.93
C SER A 959 -36.65 10.54 -24.90
N LEU A 960 -36.20 10.41 -26.16
CA LEU A 960 -36.39 11.43 -27.20
C LEU A 960 -37.87 11.70 -27.49
N LYS A 961 -38.72 10.66 -27.49
CA LYS A 961 -40.17 10.81 -27.68
C LYS A 961 -40.86 11.56 -26.54
N ARG A 962 -40.42 11.38 -25.29
CA ARG A 962 -40.95 12.09 -24.10
C ARG A 962 -40.51 13.55 -24.08
N LEU A 963 -39.22 13.78 -24.37
CA LEU A 963 -38.64 15.11 -24.51
C LEU A 963 -39.18 15.88 -25.73
N GLY A 964 -39.70 15.19 -26.75
CA GLY A 964 -40.13 15.82 -28.01
C GLY A 964 -38.96 16.46 -28.77
N LEU A 965 -37.76 15.84 -28.71
CA LEU A 965 -36.52 16.34 -29.29
C LEU A 965 -35.88 15.29 -30.21
N ASP A 966 -35.20 15.75 -31.26
CA ASP A 966 -34.44 14.86 -32.16
C ASP A 966 -33.13 14.34 -31.52
N TYR A 967 -32.58 15.07 -30.55
CA TYR A 967 -31.33 14.72 -29.87
C TYR A 967 -31.22 15.23 -28.42
N VAL A 968 -30.40 14.55 -27.63
CA VAL A 968 -29.87 15.04 -26.34
C VAL A 968 -28.37 15.34 -26.43
N ASP A 969 -27.88 16.27 -25.61
CA ASP A 969 -26.45 16.64 -25.66
C ASP A 969 -25.59 15.56 -25.01
N LEU A 970 -26.06 14.94 -23.93
CA LEU A 970 -25.35 13.88 -23.21
C LEU A 970 -26.30 12.72 -22.84
N TYR A 971 -25.84 11.48 -23.03
CA TYR A 971 -26.60 10.29 -22.68
C TYR A 971 -25.78 9.33 -21.80
N TYR A 972 -26.34 8.96 -20.64
CA TYR A 972 -25.68 8.11 -19.66
C TYR A 972 -26.23 6.68 -19.62
N ALA A 973 -25.33 5.70 -19.45
CA ALA A 973 -25.71 4.47 -18.75
C ALA A 973 -25.84 4.80 -17.24
N HIS A 974 -27.08 4.78 -16.73
CA HIS A 974 -27.46 5.19 -15.37
C HIS A 974 -26.95 4.21 -14.31
N ARG A 975 -26.83 2.92 -14.67
CA ARG A 975 -26.18 1.87 -13.90
C ARG A 975 -25.52 0.90 -14.88
N ILE A 976 -24.43 0.27 -14.46
CA ILE A 976 -23.71 -0.72 -15.26
C ILE A 976 -24.38 -2.08 -15.10
N ASP A 977 -24.87 -2.64 -16.21
CA ASP A 977 -25.30 -4.03 -16.30
C ASP A 977 -24.08 -4.93 -16.13
N LYS A 978 -24.15 -5.88 -15.18
CA LYS A 978 -23.05 -6.82 -14.90
C LYS A 978 -23.13 -8.11 -15.75
N THR A 979 -24.19 -8.27 -16.53
CA THR A 979 -24.43 -9.43 -17.41
C THR A 979 -24.04 -9.17 -18.86
N VAL A 980 -23.86 -7.90 -19.25
CA VAL A 980 -23.48 -7.46 -20.58
C VAL A 980 -22.07 -6.82 -20.54
N PRO A 981 -21.13 -7.18 -21.44
CA PRO A 981 -19.85 -6.50 -21.55
C PRO A 981 -20.03 -5.00 -21.81
N ILE A 982 -19.29 -4.15 -21.09
CA ILE A 982 -19.40 -2.69 -21.23
C ILE A 982 -19.12 -2.22 -22.67
N GLU A 983 -18.29 -2.98 -23.40
CA GLU A 983 -17.97 -2.77 -24.80
C GLU A 983 -19.19 -2.87 -25.72
N GLU A 984 -20.16 -3.74 -25.42
CA GLU A 984 -21.41 -3.87 -26.18
C GLU A 984 -22.36 -2.70 -25.87
N THR A 985 -22.55 -2.40 -24.58
CA THR A 985 -23.35 -1.26 -24.10
C THR A 985 -22.87 0.05 -24.74
N VAL A 986 -21.56 0.32 -24.66
CA VAL A 986 -20.96 1.55 -25.21
C VAL A 986 -20.85 1.49 -26.73
N GLY A 987 -20.75 0.31 -27.33
CA GLY A 987 -20.89 0.10 -28.77
C GLY A 987 -22.26 0.57 -29.28
N ALA A 988 -23.34 0.17 -28.62
CA ALA A 988 -24.70 0.61 -28.93
C ALA A 988 -24.89 2.11 -28.68
N MET A 989 -24.34 2.66 -27.59
CA MET A 989 -24.38 4.11 -27.33
C MET A 989 -23.60 4.91 -28.40
N LYS A 990 -22.49 4.38 -28.91
CA LYS A 990 -21.70 4.95 -30.01
C LYS A 990 -22.47 4.98 -31.34
N GLU A 991 -23.34 4.01 -31.61
CA GLU A 991 -24.26 4.07 -32.76
C GLU A 991 -25.22 5.27 -32.66
N LEU A 992 -25.74 5.57 -31.46
CA LEU A 992 -26.62 6.72 -31.24
C LEU A 992 -25.91 8.07 -31.49
N VAL A 993 -24.60 8.14 -31.20
CA VAL A 993 -23.76 9.29 -31.55
C VAL A 993 -23.55 9.38 -33.06
N ASN A 994 -23.23 8.27 -33.73
CA ASN A 994 -23.11 8.22 -35.19
C ASN A 994 -24.41 8.60 -35.90
N ALA A 995 -25.57 8.28 -35.31
CA ALA A 995 -26.90 8.63 -35.79
C ALA A 995 -27.35 10.06 -35.42
N GLY A 996 -26.53 10.84 -34.70
CA GLY A 996 -26.82 12.21 -34.29
C GLY A 996 -27.87 12.37 -33.17
N LYS A 997 -28.42 11.26 -32.64
CA LYS A 997 -29.40 11.25 -31.53
C LYS A 997 -28.79 11.67 -30.19
N VAL A 998 -27.46 11.60 -30.07
CA VAL A 998 -26.67 11.96 -28.87
C VAL A 998 -25.39 12.67 -29.32
N LYS A 999 -24.89 13.68 -28.58
CA LYS A 999 -23.57 14.31 -28.88
C LYS A 999 -22.41 13.74 -28.06
N TYR A 1000 -22.64 13.43 -26.79
CA TYR A 1000 -21.62 12.94 -25.84
C TYR A 1000 -22.14 11.75 -25.01
N LEU A 1001 -21.23 10.86 -24.61
CA LEU A 1001 -21.56 9.69 -23.77
C LEU A 1001 -21.07 9.86 -22.34
N GLY A 1002 -21.84 9.36 -21.37
CA GLY A 1002 -21.47 9.31 -19.96
C GLY A 1002 -21.74 7.94 -19.34
N LEU A 1003 -21.14 7.68 -18.17
CA LEU A 1003 -21.45 6.51 -17.32
C LEU A 1003 -21.84 6.96 -15.92
N SER A 1004 -22.51 6.11 -15.14
CA SER A 1004 -22.79 6.35 -13.72
C SER A 1004 -22.58 5.09 -12.89
N GLU A 1005 -21.97 5.24 -11.71
CA GLU A 1005 -21.59 4.13 -10.80
C GLU A 1005 -20.76 3.03 -11.50
N CYS A 1006 -19.76 3.43 -12.29
CA CYS A 1006 -18.84 2.52 -12.97
C CYS A 1006 -17.50 2.41 -12.23
N SER A 1007 -16.83 1.26 -12.32
CA SER A 1007 -15.46 1.10 -11.80
C SER A 1007 -14.41 1.68 -12.76
N SER A 1008 -13.19 1.84 -12.26
CA SER A 1008 -12.03 2.27 -13.06
C SER A 1008 -11.70 1.35 -14.24
N ASP A 1009 -11.89 0.03 -14.10
CA ASP A 1009 -11.77 -0.93 -15.22
C ASP A 1009 -12.87 -0.71 -16.26
N THR A 1010 -14.13 -0.64 -15.81
CA THR A 1010 -15.30 -0.39 -16.67
C THR A 1010 -15.13 0.90 -17.46
N LEU A 1011 -14.65 1.98 -16.83
CA LEU A 1011 -14.41 3.27 -17.49
C LEU A 1011 -13.31 3.19 -18.56
N ARG A 1012 -12.16 2.56 -18.28
CA ARG A 1012 -11.06 2.41 -19.25
C ARG A 1012 -11.50 1.60 -20.47
N ARG A 1013 -12.24 0.52 -20.25
CA ARG A 1013 -12.79 -0.35 -21.31
C ARG A 1013 -13.86 0.34 -22.14
N ALA A 1014 -14.77 1.08 -21.51
CA ALA A 1014 -15.74 1.94 -22.19
C ALA A 1014 -15.04 2.98 -23.08
N TYR A 1015 -14.07 3.71 -22.52
CA TYR A 1015 -13.36 4.77 -23.22
C TYR A 1015 -12.60 4.27 -24.47
N ALA A 1016 -12.09 3.03 -24.43
CA ALA A 1016 -11.45 2.38 -25.58
C ALA A 1016 -12.42 2.11 -26.75
N VAL A 1017 -13.73 1.99 -26.49
CA VAL A 1017 -14.77 1.83 -27.53
C VAL A 1017 -15.26 3.18 -28.05
N HIS A 1018 -15.51 4.14 -27.15
CA HIS A 1018 -15.84 5.53 -27.49
C HIS A 1018 -15.44 6.47 -26.34
N PRO A 1019 -14.87 7.67 -26.59
CA PRO A 1019 -14.53 8.61 -25.53
C PRO A 1019 -15.73 8.94 -24.64
N ILE A 1020 -15.61 8.65 -23.35
CA ILE A 1020 -16.59 9.00 -22.34
C ILE A 1020 -16.31 10.44 -21.90
N ALA A 1021 -17.33 11.31 -21.92
CA ALA A 1021 -17.18 12.72 -21.55
C ALA A 1021 -17.18 12.94 -20.03
N CYS A 1022 -17.97 12.14 -19.31
CA CYS A 1022 -18.07 12.24 -17.85
C CYS A 1022 -18.53 10.94 -17.16
N VAL A 1023 -18.21 10.83 -15.87
CA VAL A 1023 -18.81 9.85 -14.93
C VAL A 1023 -19.66 10.58 -13.90
N GLN A 1024 -20.86 10.08 -13.62
CA GLN A 1024 -21.75 10.60 -12.58
C GLN A 1024 -21.81 9.67 -11.35
N ILE A 1025 -21.51 10.19 -10.16
CA ILE A 1025 -21.33 9.40 -8.93
C ILE A 1025 -21.68 10.23 -7.67
N GLU A 1026 -21.99 9.59 -6.53
CA GLU A 1026 -22.17 10.32 -5.27
C GLU A 1026 -20.83 10.90 -4.81
N TYR A 1027 -20.76 12.22 -4.68
CA TYR A 1027 -19.55 12.89 -4.17
C TYR A 1027 -19.91 14.09 -3.30
N SER A 1028 -19.40 14.10 -2.06
CA SER A 1028 -19.59 15.14 -1.05
C SER A 1028 -18.69 14.85 0.16
N PRO A 1029 -18.54 15.77 1.14
CA PRO A 1029 -17.90 15.49 2.43
C PRO A 1029 -18.40 14.26 3.23
N PHE A 1030 -19.48 13.58 2.82
CA PHE A 1030 -19.90 12.30 3.40
C PHE A 1030 -19.57 11.06 2.54
N SER A 1031 -19.08 11.25 1.30
CA SER A 1031 -18.89 10.22 0.27
C SER A 1031 -17.66 10.59 -0.57
N LEU A 1032 -16.48 10.15 -0.13
CA LEU A 1032 -15.16 10.49 -0.74
C LEU A 1032 -14.52 9.27 -1.42
N ASP A 1033 -15.23 8.16 -1.50
CA ASP A 1033 -14.70 6.83 -1.85
C ASP A 1033 -14.02 6.77 -3.23
N ILE A 1034 -14.36 7.69 -4.15
CA ILE A 1034 -13.74 7.79 -5.48
C ILE A 1034 -12.29 8.30 -5.47
N GLU A 1035 -11.87 8.93 -4.37
CA GLU A 1035 -10.51 9.43 -4.15
C GLU A 1035 -9.55 8.31 -3.74
N ARG A 1036 -10.04 7.27 -3.05
CA ARG A 1036 -9.20 6.20 -2.51
C ARG A 1036 -8.56 5.38 -3.63
N ASP A 1037 -7.27 5.06 -3.48
CA ASP A 1037 -6.49 4.39 -4.53
C ASP A 1037 -6.97 2.94 -4.83
N GLU A 1038 -7.65 2.25 -3.90
CA GLU A 1038 -8.22 0.91 -4.18
C GLU A 1038 -9.42 0.97 -5.14
N ILE A 1039 -10.10 2.12 -5.22
CA ILE A 1039 -11.17 2.40 -6.18
C ILE A 1039 -10.60 3.10 -7.42
N GLY A 1040 -9.69 4.07 -7.22
CA GLY A 1040 -8.87 4.70 -8.27
C GLY A 1040 -9.66 5.48 -9.32
N LEU A 1041 -10.92 5.83 -9.06
CA LEU A 1041 -11.83 6.34 -10.09
C LEU A 1041 -11.54 7.81 -10.42
N LEU A 1042 -11.32 8.67 -9.42
CA LEU A 1042 -10.90 10.06 -9.63
C LEU A 1042 -9.65 10.14 -10.51
N LYS A 1043 -8.64 9.34 -10.17
CA LYS A 1043 -7.36 9.19 -10.88
C LYS A 1043 -7.58 8.72 -12.32
N THR A 1044 -8.43 7.71 -12.52
CA THR A 1044 -8.78 7.20 -13.85
C THR A 1044 -9.55 8.22 -14.70
N CYS A 1045 -10.47 8.99 -14.10
CA CYS A 1045 -11.16 10.08 -14.79
C CYS A 1045 -10.16 11.14 -15.26
N ARG A 1046 -9.26 11.59 -14.38
CA ARG A 1046 -8.22 12.57 -14.67
C ARG A 1046 -7.24 12.11 -15.76
N GLU A 1047 -6.77 10.87 -15.70
CA GLU A 1047 -5.92 10.26 -16.73
C GLU A 1047 -6.57 10.24 -18.13
N LEU A 1048 -7.89 10.07 -18.20
CA LEU A 1048 -8.66 9.97 -19.45
C LEU A 1048 -9.27 11.31 -19.90
N GLY A 1049 -9.13 12.39 -19.11
CA GLY A 1049 -9.76 13.69 -19.39
C GLY A 1049 -11.29 13.68 -19.27
N VAL A 1050 -11.82 12.84 -18.37
CA VAL A 1050 -13.25 12.59 -18.13
C VAL A 1050 -13.72 13.45 -16.94
N ALA A 1051 -14.79 14.22 -17.10
CA ALA A 1051 -15.32 15.06 -16.01
C ALA A 1051 -16.11 14.23 -14.96
N ILE A 1052 -16.21 14.74 -13.73
CA ILE A 1052 -16.88 14.09 -12.60
C ILE A 1052 -18.14 14.87 -12.23
N VAL A 1053 -19.30 14.30 -12.53
CA VAL A 1053 -20.60 14.91 -12.23
C VAL A 1053 -21.09 14.42 -10.87
N CYS A 1054 -21.08 15.31 -9.88
CA CYS A 1054 -21.24 14.96 -8.47
C CYS A 1054 -22.73 14.99 -8.09
N TYR A 1055 -23.35 13.82 -7.90
CA TYR A 1055 -24.73 13.73 -7.43
C TYR A 1055 -24.84 13.75 -5.91
N SER A 1056 -26.00 14.21 -5.41
CA SER A 1056 -26.25 14.48 -3.98
C SER A 1056 -25.15 15.30 -3.28
N PRO A 1057 -24.60 16.38 -3.88
CA PRO A 1057 -23.43 17.11 -3.35
C PRO A 1057 -23.65 17.71 -1.95
N LEU A 1058 -24.91 17.94 -1.56
CA LEU A 1058 -25.29 18.42 -0.22
C LEU A 1058 -25.70 17.29 0.75
N GLY A 1059 -25.19 16.08 0.58
CA GLY A 1059 -25.47 14.95 1.48
C GLY A 1059 -26.97 14.64 1.61
N ARG A 1060 -27.69 14.69 0.47
CA ARG A 1060 -29.17 14.54 0.38
C ARG A 1060 -29.96 15.57 1.23
N GLY A 1061 -29.34 16.71 1.50
CA GLY A 1061 -29.88 17.87 2.21
C GLY A 1061 -29.20 18.15 3.55
N VAL A 1062 -28.51 17.17 4.15
CA VAL A 1062 -27.96 17.30 5.50
C VAL A 1062 -26.78 18.29 5.57
N LEU A 1063 -25.92 18.33 4.55
CA LEU A 1063 -24.80 19.30 4.46
C LEU A 1063 -25.26 20.75 4.15
N SER A 1064 -26.56 21.01 4.06
CA SER A 1064 -27.09 22.38 4.01
C SER A 1064 -27.21 23.05 5.39
N GLY A 1065 -27.07 22.30 6.49
CA GLY A 1065 -27.29 22.77 7.86
C GLY A 1065 -28.77 22.91 8.26
N GLN A 1066 -29.72 22.65 7.34
CA GLN A 1066 -31.15 22.80 7.60
C GLN A 1066 -31.79 21.59 8.28
N ILE A 1067 -31.27 20.38 8.06
CA ILE A 1067 -31.79 19.13 8.63
C ILE A 1067 -30.98 18.80 9.89
N LYS A 1068 -31.65 18.80 11.05
CA LYS A 1068 -31.08 18.68 12.40
C LYS A 1068 -31.60 17.47 13.18
N SER A 1069 -32.69 16.85 12.74
CA SER A 1069 -33.15 15.51 13.14
C SER A 1069 -33.67 14.72 11.92
N PRO A 1070 -33.67 13.38 11.93
CA PRO A 1070 -34.50 12.59 11.01
C PRO A 1070 -36.00 12.90 11.13
N ASP A 1071 -36.43 13.54 12.23
CA ASP A 1071 -37.81 13.99 12.45
C ASP A 1071 -38.14 15.29 11.67
N ASP A 1072 -37.14 16.01 11.14
CA ASP A 1072 -37.36 17.15 10.21
C ASP A 1072 -37.75 16.70 8.78
N LEU A 1073 -37.93 15.39 8.59
CA LEU A 1073 -38.32 14.77 7.32
C LEU A 1073 -39.80 14.39 7.34
N GLU A 1074 -40.50 14.67 6.24
CA GLU A 1074 -41.89 14.28 6.03
C GLU A 1074 -42.11 12.77 6.20
N GLU A 1075 -43.32 12.38 6.59
CA GLU A 1075 -43.64 10.97 6.78
C GLU A 1075 -43.74 10.26 5.43
N GLY A 1076 -43.05 9.12 5.31
CA GLY A 1076 -42.84 8.43 4.03
C GLY A 1076 -41.61 8.90 3.23
N ASP A 1077 -40.84 9.89 3.69
CA ASP A 1077 -39.58 10.27 3.02
C ASP A 1077 -38.57 9.11 3.04
N PHE A 1078 -38.18 8.64 1.86
CA PHE A 1078 -37.28 7.49 1.69
C PHE A 1078 -35.93 7.64 2.41
N ARG A 1079 -35.50 8.88 2.71
CA ARG A 1079 -34.28 9.13 3.47
C ARG A 1079 -34.35 8.52 4.86
N LYS A 1080 -35.52 8.42 5.50
CA LYS A 1080 -35.72 7.74 6.80
C LYS A 1080 -35.31 6.25 6.78
N MET A 1081 -35.24 5.62 5.59
CA MET A 1081 -34.78 4.23 5.42
C MET A 1081 -33.27 4.07 5.21
N LEU A 1082 -32.52 5.16 5.01
CA LEU A 1082 -31.08 5.10 4.73
C LEU A 1082 -30.27 5.00 6.04
N PRO A 1083 -29.23 4.14 6.13
CA PRO A 1083 -28.41 4.02 7.35
C PRO A 1083 -27.74 5.31 7.84
N ARG A 1084 -27.49 6.27 6.94
CA ARG A 1084 -26.97 7.63 7.25
C ARG A 1084 -28.00 8.51 8.01
N PHE A 1085 -29.27 8.14 7.99
CA PHE A 1085 -30.39 8.83 8.64
C PHE A 1085 -30.99 8.05 9.82
N SER A 1086 -30.38 6.92 10.23
CA SER A 1086 -30.79 6.21 11.43
C SER A 1086 -30.57 7.06 12.69
N LYS A 1087 -31.36 6.83 13.75
CA LYS A 1087 -31.22 7.55 15.03
C LYS A 1087 -29.84 7.39 15.68
N GLU A 1088 -29.13 6.32 15.36
CA GLU A 1088 -27.77 6.06 15.85
C GLU A 1088 -26.70 6.85 15.07
N ASN A 1089 -26.84 6.97 13.74
CA ASN A 1089 -25.80 7.58 12.89
C ASN A 1089 -26.01 9.07 12.63
N PHE A 1090 -27.25 9.56 12.66
CA PHE A 1090 -27.53 10.97 12.39
C PHE A 1090 -26.79 11.94 13.35
N PRO A 1091 -26.71 11.69 14.68
CA PRO A 1091 -25.90 12.52 15.58
C PRO A 1091 -24.42 12.56 15.23
N LYS A 1092 -23.85 11.43 14.76
CA LYS A 1092 -22.45 11.34 14.31
C LYS A 1092 -22.22 12.22 13.08
N ASN A 1093 -23.14 12.18 12.12
CA ASN A 1093 -23.09 12.99 10.89
C ASN A 1093 -23.20 14.49 11.16
N LEU A 1094 -23.97 14.89 12.18
CA LEU A 1094 -24.13 16.31 12.56
C LEU A 1094 -22.83 16.96 13.08
N VAL A 1095 -21.85 16.18 13.58
CA VAL A 1095 -20.55 16.73 14.03
C VAL A 1095 -19.87 17.51 12.89
N LEU A 1096 -19.81 16.90 11.70
CA LEU A 1096 -19.26 17.54 10.49
C LEU A 1096 -20.13 18.71 10.01
N VAL A 1097 -21.45 18.56 10.03
CA VAL A 1097 -22.39 19.63 9.62
C VAL A 1097 -22.23 20.88 10.49
N ASN A 1098 -22.05 20.69 11.81
CA ASN A 1098 -21.85 21.77 12.76
C ASN A 1098 -20.50 22.49 12.54
N GLN A 1099 -19.43 21.76 12.27
CA GLN A 1099 -18.12 22.32 11.91
C GLN A 1099 -18.19 23.14 10.60
N LEU A 1100 -18.79 22.58 9.54
CA LEU A 1100 -19.01 23.28 8.27
C LEU A 1100 -19.90 24.52 8.45
N THR A 1101 -20.90 24.46 9.33
CA THR A 1101 -21.80 25.60 9.60
C THR A 1101 -21.09 26.72 10.38
N ALA A 1102 -20.19 26.38 11.31
CA ALA A 1102 -19.34 27.36 11.99
C ALA A 1102 -18.39 28.07 11.00
N LEU A 1103 -17.72 27.31 10.12
CA LEU A 1103 -16.85 27.86 9.10
C LEU A 1103 -17.61 28.70 8.05
N ALA A 1104 -18.80 28.27 7.64
CA ALA A 1104 -19.63 29.01 6.69
C ALA A 1104 -20.05 30.38 7.26
N LYS A 1105 -20.38 30.43 8.55
CA LYS A 1105 -20.67 31.68 9.28
C LYS A 1105 -19.44 32.61 9.36
N GLU A 1106 -18.23 32.07 9.49
CA GLU A 1106 -16.99 32.87 9.45
C GLU A 1106 -16.75 33.49 8.06
N LYS A 1107 -17.18 32.81 6.99
CA LYS A 1107 -17.03 33.25 5.59
C LYS A 1107 -18.25 33.96 5.01
N ASP A 1108 -19.20 34.39 5.85
CA ASP A 1108 -20.46 35.04 5.48
C ASP A 1108 -21.24 34.33 4.35
N CYS A 1109 -21.37 33.01 4.46
CA CYS A 1109 -22.09 32.19 3.48
C CYS A 1109 -22.89 31.07 4.16
N THR A 1110 -23.78 30.40 3.41
CA THR A 1110 -24.51 29.23 3.91
C THR A 1110 -23.65 27.96 3.88
N THR A 1111 -23.91 27.01 4.78
CA THR A 1111 -23.24 25.69 4.81
C THR A 1111 -23.36 24.97 3.46
N GLY A 1112 -24.47 25.15 2.74
CA GLY A 1112 -24.67 24.62 1.39
C GLY A 1112 -23.76 25.28 0.34
N GLN A 1113 -23.61 26.61 0.37
CA GLN A 1113 -22.66 27.32 -0.51
C GLN A 1113 -21.21 26.92 -0.21
N LEU A 1114 -20.82 26.82 1.07
CA LEU A 1114 -19.49 26.36 1.45
C LEU A 1114 -19.22 24.93 0.96
N THR A 1115 -20.19 24.03 1.12
CA THR A 1115 -20.07 22.63 0.65
C THR A 1115 -19.93 22.55 -0.87
N LEU A 1116 -20.70 23.34 -1.64
CA LEU A 1116 -20.56 23.39 -3.09
C LEU A 1116 -19.23 24.02 -3.53
N ALA A 1117 -18.78 25.09 -2.87
CA ALA A 1117 -17.48 25.69 -3.12
C ALA A 1117 -16.32 24.74 -2.82
N TRP A 1118 -16.44 23.90 -1.78
CA TRP A 1118 -15.45 22.86 -1.46
C TRP A 1118 -15.40 21.76 -2.54
N ILE A 1119 -16.53 21.35 -3.13
CA ILE A 1119 -16.55 20.40 -4.26
C ILE A 1119 -15.90 21.03 -5.50
N LEU A 1120 -16.17 22.31 -5.77
CA LEU A 1120 -15.58 23.04 -6.91
C LEU A 1120 -14.08 23.29 -6.73
N ALA A 1121 -13.60 23.40 -5.50
CA ALA A 1121 -12.18 23.51 -5.19
C ALA A 1121 -11.38 22.23 -5.47
N GLN A 1122 -12.03 21.07 -5.68
CA GLN A 1122 -11.36 19.82 -6.02
C GLN A 1122 -10.75 19.84 -7.42
N GLY A 1123 -11.33 20.61 -8.34
CA GLY A 1123 -10.75 20.87 -9.65
C GLY A 1123 -11.76 21.28 -10.73
N ASP A 1124 -11.23 21.84 -11.81
CA ASP A 1124 -11.91 22.20 -13.06
C ASP A 1124 -12.69 21.04 -13.73
N ASP A 1125 -12.45 19.81 -13.28
CA ASP A 1125 -13.10 18.56 -13.70
C ASP A 1125 -14.36 18.19 -12.87
N PHE A 1126 -14.66 18.89 -11.78
CA PHE A 1126 -15.81 18.60 -10.89
C PHE A 1126 -17.03 19.46 -11.23
N ILE A 1127 -18.18 18.82 -11.49
CA ILE A 1127 -19.44 19.45 -11.87
C ILE A 1127 -20.55 19.03 -10.90
N PRO A 1128 -20.89 19.82 -9.86
CA PRO A 1128 -21.93 19.47 -8.92
C PRO A 1128 -23.34 19.71 -9.50
N ILE A 1129 -24.21 18.70 -9.35
CA ILE A 1129 -25.63 18.74 -9.73
C ILE A 1129 -26.55 18.77 -8.48
N PRO A 1130 -26.64 19.89 -7.73
CA PRO A 1130 -27.62 20.02 -6.65
C PRO A 1130 -29.06 20.02 -7.20
N GLY A 1131 -29.93 19.26 -6.54
CA GLY A 1131 -31.37 19.25 -6.84
C GLY A 1131 -32.14 20.25 -5.99
N THR A 1132 -32.92 21.11 -6.64
CA THR A 1132 -33.92 22.00 -6.02
C THR A 1132 -35.34 21.65 -6.48
N SER A 1133 -36.34 22.18 -5.79
CA SER A 1133 -37.75 22.21 -6.19
C SER A 1133 -38.35 23.62 -6.13
N LYS A 1134 -37.49 24.64 -5.93
CA LYS A 1134 -37.79 26.06 -5.75
C LYS A 1134 -36.65 26.91 -6.34
#